data_AF-A0A7G3ZLI5-F1
#
_entry.id   AF-A0A7G3ZLI5-F1
#
_cell.length_a   1.000
_cell.length_b   1.000
_cell.length_c   1.000
_cell.angle_alpha   90.00
_cell.angle_beta   90.00
_cell.angle_gamma   90.00
#
_symmetry.space_group_name_H-M   'P 1'
#
loop_
_entity.id
_entity.type
_entity.pdbx_description
1 polymer ?
#
loop_
_entity_poly.entity_id
_entity_poly.type
_entity_poly.pdbx_seq_one_letter_code
_entity_poly.pdbx_strand_id
1 'polypeptide(L)'
;MTSRVDDEISNLMKRGSYKLCLQKVVQSRKQLPNSSYLKVLEIYIKFRMSPRKFNYEDSLGRLYGTNGTEITSDTRALNLLHTFFVELGRYEEALQVYERANFKYQGFEIALTWFEKTLRDSNYKQMVKSCQQLAKLGGDLGEGLSHRDYIFWYALSIVVLFRFQSHKVADQEKRLLPQLAYRSLCNVKPFQSAQEVYVFCTVCEELFPDDEQKAQEIIQEVIPRLERSVDLYMKNFFLRNLKKDEYSTAFDLCGKLLERLNDFELITRYIHAAKNLSKSKEETLQNIALYVGDSRNSRLAHLEADRVYDNRISKAALGHYVQKFHNKSCCTTDLNGYRDFIDESSIRETFNECDGIDLLHEVNLFKLGLSEFTPVQAYVKYESTLVSKPITDYSACSTYILRIMQDLILTEDEPPLENVLLALTLLENYQIKDPHNYETSVWIVALYMYLGCVPLAFPQYLMLKTKNVQVDIADFIVYSRFATMFPLKTHDYIKRAYENLEKFYQSSAGRLSQLAQIAFERKSYSKIIGILEFNDRIDRSSMKWLMASESVKMARLCNDKRGELLQSMHEQWRLMEMIGNISFSDNRDYRIFGPDIQQDKLPHVLRYLSVSDEIIMLDCIKEFMIELIPSRERDAKLESYLEKMRASGESPIHAADSVDAWSFEVFHDLYANDGANLLELVKNLSLHPQSTSTWRLSHEYLTKMHTLKTLDSFKRIKDSALKDSIKTNIKLLRDSCDSLFSQYISHVTEMCGKLETGPSGQLLQSLGYAPLDAENITKGLLTVQKATRNL
;
A
#
# COMPACT_ATOMS: atom_id res chain seq x y z
N MET A 1 -37.03 27.08 -11.24
CA MET A 1 -37.62 25.97 -12.03
C MET A 1 -36.57 25.04 -12.62
N THR A 2 -35.40 25.54 -13.03
CA THR A 2 -34.28 24.75 -13.59
C THR A 2 -33.69 23.70 -12.64
N SER A 3 -33.51 23.98 -11.33
CA SER A 3 -32.93 22.98 -10.42
C SER A 3 -33.82 21.74 -10.22
N ARG A 4 -35.14 21.91 -10.13
CA ARG A 4 -36.09 20.81 -9.90
C ARG A 4 -36.16 19.82 -11.08
N VAL A 5 -35.98 20.32 -12.31
CA VAL A 5 -35.93 19.51 -13.54
C VAL A 5 -34.58 18.79 -13.65
N ASP A 6 -33.48 19.47 -13.30
CA ASP A 6 -32.14 18.86 -13.25
C ASP A 6 -32.07 17.75 -12.18
N ASP A 7 -32.69 17.96 -11.02
CA ASP A 7 -32.80 16.94 -9.95
C ASP A 7 -33.65 15.74 -10.40
N GLU A 8 -34.73 15.97 -11.14
CA GLU A 8 -35.58 14.92 -11.70
C GLU A 8 -34.82 14.08 -12.74
N ILE A 9 -34.07 14.74 -13.65
CA ILE A 9 -33.21 14.08 -14.64
C ILE A 9 -32.11 13.26 -13.95
N SER A 10 -31.44 13.81 -12.94
CA SER A 10 -30.41 13.12 -12.16
C SER A 10 -30.97 11.88 -11.45
N ASN A 11 -32.15 12.00 -10.83
CA ASN A 11 -32.84 10.87 -10.20
C ASN A 11 -33.25 9.78 -11.20
N LEU A 12 -33.70 10.15 -12.40
CA LEU A 12 -34.04 9.20 -13.46
C LEU A 12 -32.80 8.45 -13.97
N MET A 13 -31.65 9.12 -14.07
CA MET A 13 -30.38 8.49 -14.42
C MET A 13 -29.90 7.50 -13.36
N LYS A 14 -29.99 7.87 -12.07
CA LYS A 14 -29.68 6.96 -10.95
C LYS A 14 -30.56 5.70 -10.95
N ARG A 15 -31.82 5.83 -11.37
CA ARG A 15 -32.77 4.71 -11.50
C ARG A 15 -32.63 3.91 -12.81
N GLY A 16 -31.66 4.24 -13.67
CA GLY A 16 -31.47 3.58 -14.98
C GLY A 16 -32.63 3.78 -15.96
N SER A 17 -33.53 4.74 -15.70
CA SER A 17 -34.75 4.97 -16.49
C SER A 17 -34.48 5.90 -17.68
N TYR A 18 -33.51 5.51 -18.52
CA TYR A 18 -32.94 6.38 -19.55
C TYR A 18 -33.94 6.80 -20.63
N LYS A 19 -34.99 6.02 -20.91
CA LYS A 19 -36.05 6.39 -21.86
C LYS A 19 -36.86 7.61 -21.38
N LEU A 20 -37.22 7.65 -20.10
CA LEU A 20 -37.92 8.79 -19.49
C LEU A 20 -36.98 10.00 -19.36
N CYS A 21 -35.71 9.74 -19.05
CA CYS A 21 -34.66 10.75 -19.01
C CYS A 21 -34.54 11.47 -20.36
N LEU A 22 -34.50 10.72 -21.46
CA LEU A 22 -34.42 11.27 -22.82
C LEU A 22 -35.62 12.17 -23.15
N GLN A 23 -36.84 11.77 -22.77
CA GLN A 23 -38.05 12.58 -23.01
C GLN A 23 -37.96 13.94 -22.31
N LYS A 24 -37.51 13.96 -21.06
CA LYS A 24 -37.34 15.18 -20.26
C LYS A 24 -36.23 16.06 -20.81
N VAL A 25 -35.08 15.49 -21.18
CA VAL A 25 -33.97 16.26 -21.78
C VAL A 25 -34.37 16.87 -23.12
N VAL A 26 -35.10 16.15 -23.97
CA VAL A 26 -35.62 16.68 -25.24
C VAL A 26 -36.61 17.83 -24.98
N GLN A 27 -37.45 17.74 -23.95
CA GLN A 27 -38.34 18.83 -23.54
C GLN A 27 -37.56 20.05 -23.06
N SER A 28 -36.54 19.88 -22.21
CA SER A 28 -35.68 20.96 -21.74
C SER A 28 -34.87 21.60 -22.87
N ARG A 29 -34.43 20.81 -23.86
CA ARG A 29 -33.72 21.31 -25.05
C ARG A 29 -34.61 22.18 -25.94
N LYS A 30 -35.92 21.92 -25.99
CA LYS A 30 -36.87 22.82 -26.68
C LYS A 30 -36.97 24.18 -26.00
N GLN A 31 -36.81 24.23 -24.67
CA GLN A 31 -36.83 25.47 -23.90
C GLN A 31 -35.48 26.21 -23.93
N LEU A 32 -34.37 25.48 -23.96
CA LEU A 32 -33.00 26.00 -23.93
C LEU A 32 -32.15 25.40 -25.08
N PRO A 33 -32.41 25.76 -26.35
CA PRO A 33 -31.77 25.11 -27.51
C PRO A 33 -30.26 25.38 -27.62
N ASN A 34 -29.77 26.47 -27.03
CA ASN A 34 -28.36 26.87 -27.06
C ASN A 34 -27.53 26.29 -25.90
N SER A 35 -28.15 25.55 -24.97
CA SER A 35 -27.41 24.95 -23.85
C SER A 35 -26.48 23.84 -24.37
N SER A 36 -25.17 24.05 -24.22
CA SER A 36 -24.17 23.03 -24.56
C SER A 36 -24.35 21.79 -23.68
N TYR A 37 -24.58 21.98 -22.38
CA TYR A 37 -24.81 20.88 -21.44
C TYR A 37 -25.96 19.96 -21.84
N LEU A 38 -27.14 20.51 -22.20
CA LEU A 38 -28.28 19.68 -22.60
C LEU A 38 -28.04 18.90 -23.89
N LYS A 39 -27.26 19.46 -24.83
CA LYS A 39 -26.86 18.75 -26.06
C LYS A 39 -25.98 17.54 -25.74
N VAL A 40 -24.94 17.73 -24.93
CA VAL A 40 -24.05 16.66 -24.50
C VAL A 40 -24.82 15.60 -23.70
N LEU A 41 -25.69 16.03 -22.79
CA LEU A 41 -26.49 15.16 -21.94
C LEU A 41 -27.42 14.24 -22.75
N GLU A 42 -28.04 14.76 -23.82
CA GLU A 42 -28.85 13.93 -24.71
C GLU A 42 -28.03 12.83 -25.39
N ILE A 43 -26.81 13.15 -25.87
CA ILE A 43 -25.92 12.17 -26.50
C ILE A 43 -25.51 11.11 -25.47
N TYR A 44 -25.15 11.53 -24.26
CA TYR A 44 -24.80 10.63 -23.16
C TYR A 44 -25.95 9.68 -22.78
N ILE A 45 -27.17 10.19 -22.66
CA ILE A 45 -28.34 9.34 -22.36
C ILE A 45 -28.58 8.32 -23.48
N LYS A 46 -28.44 8.72 -24.75
CA LYS A 46 -28.57 7.79 -25.89
C LYS A 46 -27.51 6.68 -25.84
N PHE A 47 -26.27 7.02 -25.48
CA PHE A 47 -25.22 6.04 -25.22
C PHE A 47 -25.63 5.07 -24.11
N ARG A 48 -26.04 5.57 -22.94
CA ARG A 48 -26.45 4.72 -21.81
C ARG A 48 -27.68 3.85 -22.10
N MET A 49 -28.58 4.30 -22.99
CA MET A 49 -29.72 3.49 -23.47
C MET A 49 -29.31 2.33 -24.36
N SER A 50 -28.28 2.51 -25.20
CA SER A 50 -27.88 1.50 -26.18
C SER A 50 -26.38 1.62 -26.48
N PRO A 51 -25.50 1.22 -25.54
CA PRO A 51 -24.06 1.37 -25.71
C PRO A 51 -23.54 0.69 -26.98
N ARG A 52 -24.09 -0.48 -27.31
CA ARG A 52 -23.74 -1.27 -28.50
C ARG A 52 -24.04 -0.59 -29.85
N LYS A 53 -25.02 0.31 -29.88
CA LYS A 53 -25.41 1.04 -31.10
C LYS A 53 -24.78 2.42 -31.19
N PHE A 54 -24.02 2.81 -30.16
CA PHE A 54 -23.41 4.11 -30.10
C PHE A 54 -22.20 4.15 -31.02
N ASN A 55 -22.32 4.90 -32.12
CA ASN A 55 -21.18 5.21 -32.97
C ASN A 55 -20.47 6.44 -32.40
N TYR A 56 -19.27 6.22 -31.85
CA TYR A 56 -18.45 7.28 -31.29
C TYR A 56 -18.19 8.41 -32.29
N GLU A 57 -17.70 8.09 -33.50
CA GLU A 57 -17.26 9.08 -34.49
C GLU A 57 -18.42 9.97 -34.94
N ASP A 58 -19.57 9.35 -35.24
CA ASP A 58 -20.75 10.08 -35.72
C ASP A 58 -21.47 10.86 -34.62
N SER A 59 -21.47 10.35 -33.39
CA SER A 59 -22.30 10.89 -32.31
C SER A 59 -21.57 11.84 -31.37
N LEU A 60 -20.25 11.70 -31.21
CA LEU A 60 -19.46 12.47 -30.23
C LEU A 60 -18.14 12.97 -30.81
N GLY A 61 -17.35 12.10 -31.47
CA GLY A 61 -15.99 12.41 -31.92
C GLY A 61 -15.90 13.59 -32.88
N ARG A 62 -16.72 13.59 -33.95
CA ARG A 62 -16.77 14.72 -34.91
C ARG A 62 -17.25 16.03 -34.30
N LEU A 63 -17.98 16.00 -33.19
CA LEU A 63 -18.47 17.19 -32.52
C LEU A 63 -17.47 17.69 -31.49
N TYR A 64 -17.07 16.83 -30.54
CA TYR A 64 -16.36 17.22 -29.33
C TYR A 64 -15.01 16.51 -29.12
N GLY A 65 -14.65 15.52 -29.96
CA GLY A 65 -13.35 14.83 -29.87
C GLY A 65 -12.16 15.75 -30.19
N THR A 66 -10.96 15.19 -30.28
CA THR A 66 -9.72 15.97 -30.52
C THR A 66 -9.83 16.96 -31.68
N ASN A 67 -10.41 16.50 -32.79
CA ASN A 67 -10.60 17.27 -34.03
C ASN A 67 -12.05 17.72 -34.24
N GLY A 68 -12.88 17.70 -33.19
CA GLY A 68 -14.31 18.00 -33.31
C GLY A 68 -14.60 19.45 -33.67
N THR A 69 -15.76 19.75 -34.26
CA THR A 69 -16.12 21.13 -34.69
C THR A 69 -16.63 22.03 -33.56
N GLU A 70 -17.18 21.45 -32.49
CA GLU A 70 -17.83 22.14 -31.39
C GLU A 70 -16.85 22.35 -30.22
N ILE A 71 -16.89 23.54 -29.61
CA ILE A 71 -16.12 23.89 -28.41
C ILE A 71 -17.04 24.68 -27.49
N THR A 72 -17.09 24.32 -26.21
CA THR A 72 -17.93 24.94 -25.20
C THR A 72 -17.10 25.49 -24.04
N SER A 73 -17.57 26.57 -23.43
CA SER A 73 -17.04 27.12 -22.16
C SER A 73 -17.94 26.78 -20.96
N ASP A 74 -19.05 26.07 -21.17
CA ASP A 74 -19.96 25.65 -20.09
C ASP A 74 -19.30 24.55 -19.26
N THR A 75 -18.95 24.87 -18.01
CA THR A 75 -18.24 23.96 -17.09
C THR A 75 -19.01 22.66 -16.84
N ARG A 76 -20.36 22.68 -16.84
CA ARG A 76 -21.16 21.46 -16.71
C ARG A 76 -21.06 20.58 -17.95
N ALA A 77 -21.02 21.19 -19.13
CA ALA A 77 -20.83 20.46 -20.38
C ALA A 77 -19.41 19.86 -20.46
N LEU A 78 -18.39 20.62 -20.06
CA LEU A 78 -17.00 20.14 -20.02
C LEU A 78 -16.84 18.95 -19.05
N ASN A 79 -17.40 19.05 -17.84
CA ASN A 79 -17.37 17.96 -16.86
C ASN A 79 -18.09 16.70 -17.38
N LEU A 80 -19.23 16.84 -18.06
CA LEU A 80 -19.94 15.70 -18.62
C LEU A 80 -19.20 15.08 -19.81
N LEU A 81 -18.62 15.90 -20.69
CA LEU A 81 -17.77 15.43 -21.79
C LEU A 81 -16.58 14.64 -21.26
N HIS A 82 -15.90 15.16 -20.23
CA HIS A 82 -14.82 14.45 -19.55
C HIS A 82 -15.25 13.06 -19.09
N THR A 83 -16.30 12.98 -18.26
CA THR A 83 -16.81 11.69 -17.75
C THR A 83 -17.15 10.75 -18.90
N PHE A 84 -17.77 11.27 -19.96
CA PHE A 84 -18.17 10.47 -21.11
C PHE A 84 -16.96 9.91 -21.87
N PHE A 85 -15.92 10.71 -22.12
CA PHE A 85 -14.69 10.22 -22.75
C PHE A 85 -13.96 9.20 -21.87
N VAL A 86 -13.94 9.38 -20.54
CA VAL A 86 -13.36 8.38 -19.61
C VAL A 86 -14.14 7.06 -19.66
N GLU A 87 -15.47 7.09 -19.64
CA GLU A 87 -16.31 5.88 -19.77
C GLU A 87 -16.06 5.13 -21.09
N LEU A 88 -15.73 5.87 -22.16
CA LEU A 88 -15.40 5.32 -23.48
C LEU A 88 -13.92 4.91 -23.63
N GLY A 89 -13.09 5.09 -22.60
CA GLY A 89 -11.65 4.77 -22.64
C GLY A 89 -10.83 5.74 -23.50
N ARG A 90 -11.34 6.93 -23.81
CA ARG A 90 -10.73 7.97 -24.64
C ARG A 90 -10.03 9.02 -23.75
N TYR A 91 -9.02 8.58 -22.99
CA TYR A 91 -8.41 9.38 -21.92
C TYR A 91 -7.77 10.69 -22.40
N GLU A 92 -7.16 10.70 -23.58
CA GLU A 92 -6.54 11.91 -24.13
C GLU A 92 -7.59 13.00 -24.40
N GLU A 93 -8.74 12.62 -24.96
CA GLU A 93 -9.84 13.54 -25.27
C GLU A 93 -10.52 14.08 -24.03
N ALA A 94 -10.58 13.29 -22.95
CA ALA A 94 -11.25 13.64 -21.71
C ALA A 94 -10.76 14.96 -21.12
N LEU A 95 -9.45 15.22 -21.16
CA LEU A 95 -8.86 16.49 -20.69
C LEU A 95 -8.66 17.52 -21.80
N GLN A 96 -8.58 17.09 -23.06
CA GLN A 96 -8.39 17.99 -24.19
C GLN A 96 -9.57 18.94 -24.40
N VAL A 97 -10.79 18.58 -23.98
CA VAL A 97 -11.94 19.50 -24.04
C VAL A 97 -11.70 20.78 -23.25
N TYR A 98 -11.00 20.71 -22.11
CA TYR A 98 -10.63 21.89 -21.32
C TYR A 98 -9.53 22.70 -21.99
N GLU A 99 -8.52 22.03 -22.54
CA GLU A 99 -7.46 22.66 -23.32
C GLU A 99 -8.05 23.50 -24.47
N ARG A 100 -8.94 22.90 -25.27
CA ARG A 100 -9.61 23.55 -26.40
C ARG A 100 -10.52 24.70 -25.95
N ALA A 101 -11.27 24.51 -24.85
CA ALA A 101 -12.10 25.54 -24.28
C ALA A 101 -11.26 26.75 -23.82
N ASN A 102 -10.14 26.50 -23.13
CA ASN A 102 -9.24 27.56 -22.67
C ASN A 102 -8.58 28.30 -23.83
N PHE A 103 -8.21 27.61 -24.92
CA PHE A 103 -7.63 28.30 -26.09
C PHE A 103 -8.64 29.19 -26.82
N LYS A 104 -9.90 28.76 -26.93
CA LYS A 104 -10.95 29.54 -27.62
C LYS A 104 -11.54 30.65 -26.76
N TYR A 105 -11.74 30.38 -25.47
CA TYR A 105 -12.42 31.25 -24.51
C TYR A 105 -11.50 31.58 -23.34
N GLN A 106 -10.26 32.02 -23.62
CA GLN A 106 -9.22 32.28 -22.62
C GLN A 106 -9.78 32.94 -21.36
N GLY A 107 -9.66 32.22 -20.24
CA GLY A 107 -10.29 32.62 -18.99
C GLY A 107 -9.69 31.88 -17.81
N PHE A 108 -9.42 32.62 -16.74
CA PHE A 108 -8.78 32.08 -15.54
C PHE A 108 -9.60 30.93 -14.92
N GLU A 109 -10.92 31.08 -14.83
CA GLU A 109 -11.84 30.04 -14.31
C GLU A 109 -11.75 28.72 -15.08
N ILE A 110 -11.61 28.77 -16.42
CA ILE A 110 -11.48 27.57 -17.25
C ILE A 110 -10.12 26.91 -17.01
N ALA A 111 -9.05 27.70 -16.93
CA ALA A 111 -7.71 27.20 -16.63
C ALA A 111 -7.62 26.59 -15.21
N LEU A 112 -8.31 27.18 -14.23
CA LEU A 112 -8.37 26.66 -12.86
C LEU A 112 -9.17 25.35 -12.81
N THR A 113 -10.37 25.33 -13.40
CA THR A 113 -11.18 24.10 -13.49
C THR A 113 -10.41 22.98 -14.20
N TRP A 114 -9.66 23.32 -15.25
CA TRP A 114 -8.78 22.38 -15.95
C TRP A 114 -7.69 21.85 -15.02
N PHE A 115 -6.99 22.72 -14.29
CA PHE A 115 -5.99 22.32 -13.31
C PHE A 115 -6.56 21.39 -12.23
N GLU A 116 -7.68 21.75 -11.60
CA GLU A 116 -8.35 20.91 -10.60
C GLU A 116 -8.68 19.52 -11.16
N LYS A 117 -9.12 19.47 -12.42
CA LYS A 117 -9.44 18.22 -13.08
C LYS A 117 -8.19 17.38 -13.35
N THR A 118 -7.09 18.00 -13.75
CA THR A 118 -5.80 17.31 -13.96
C THR A 118 -5.24 16.70 -12.69
N LEU A 119 -5.47 17.33 -11.52
CA LEU A 119 -5.10 16.79 -10.22
C LEU A 119 -5.92 15.54 -9.86
N ARG A 120 -7.23 15.57 -10.08
CA ARG A 120 -8.13 14.42 -9.82
C ARG A 120 -7.82 13.23 -10.73
N ASP A 121 -7.41 13.52 -11.96
CA ASP A 121 -7.08 12.49 -12.95
C ASP A 121 -5.60 12.05 -12.90
N SER A 122 -4.79 12.64 -12.01
CA SER A 122 -3.33 12.46 -11.95
C SER A 122 -2.66 12.56 -13.33
N ASN A 123 -3.14 13.49 -14.18
CA ASN A 123 -2.60 13.73 -15.51
C ASN A 123 -1.66 14.93 -15.49
N TYR A 124 -0.39 14.66 -15.20
CA TYR A 124 0.58 15.73 -14.95
C TYR A 124 1.03 16.44 -16.22
N LYS A 125 0.89 15.81 -17.39
CA LYS A 125 1.17 16.46 -18.68
C LYS A 125 0.18 17.60 -18.94
N GLN A 126 -1.11 17.35 -18.72
CA GLN A 126 -2.14 18.37 -18.85
C GLN A 126 -2.09 19.38 -17.70
N MET A 127 -1.67 18.96 -16.49
CA MET A 127 -1.42 19.85 -15.36
C MET A 127 -0.35 20.92 -15.66
N VAL A 128 0.75 20.53 -16.33
CA VAL A 128 1.78 21.49 -16.78
C VAL A 128 1.18 22.56 -17.68
N LYS A 129 0.35 22.16 -18.65
CA LYS A 129 -0.29 23.09 -19.57
C LYS A 129 -1.29 24.00 -18.86
N SER A 130 -2.13 23.48 -17.97
CA SER A 130 -3.08 24.30 -17.21
C SER A 130 -2.36 25.29 -16.31
N CYS A 131 -1.32 24.86 -15.59
CA CYS A 131 -0.49 25.75 -14.76
C CYS A 131 0.23 26.82 -15.59
N GLN A 132 0.70 26.48 -16.79
CA GLN A 132 1.28 27.47 -17.70
C GLN A 132 0.28 28.56 -18.09
N GLN A 133 -0.97 28.18 -18.36
CA GLN A 133 -2.02 29.14 -18.69
C GLN A 133 -2.40 30.00 -17.48
N LEU A 134 -2.48 29.42 -16.28
CA LEU A 134 -2.67 30.16 -15.03
C LEU A 134 -1.55 31.18 -14.81
N ALA A 135 -0.29 30.76 -14.99
CA ALA A 135 0.87 31.62 -14.89
C ALA A 135 0.88 32.74 -15.94
N LYS A 136 0.33 32.52 -17.14
CA LYS A 136 0.23 33.54 -18.19
C LYS A 136 -0.90 34.54 -17.92
N LEU A 137 -2.05 34.07 -17.47
CA LEU A 137 -3.25 34.91 -17.30
C LEU A 137 -3.15 35.80 -16.06
N GLY A 138 -2.52 35.32 -14.98
CA GLY A 138 -2.34 36.10 -13.75
C GLY A 138 -3.66 36.53 -13.11
N GLY A 139 -4.39 35.58 -12.51
CA GLY A 139 -5.64 35.89 -11.80
C GLY A 139 -5.41 36.31 -10.35
N ASP A 140 -6.19 37.28 -9.87
CA ASP A 140 -6.26 37.67 -8.46
C ASP A 140 -7.60 37.19 -7.91
N LEU A 141 -7.59 35.98 -7.33
CA LEU A 141 -8.79 35.34 -6.76
C LEU A 141 -9.23 35.99 -5.43
N GLY A 142 -8.54 37.02 -4.94
CA GLY A 142 -8.81 37.61 -3.62
C GLY A 142 -8.39 36.72 -2.44
N GLU A 143 -7.75 35.57 -2.69
CA GLU A 143 -7.33 34.58 -1.68
C GLU A 143 -5.82 34.65 -1.33
N GLY A 144 -5.14 35.77 -1.62
CA GLY A 144 -3.72 35.94 -1.29
C GLY A 144 -2.74 35.20 -2.22
N LEU A 145 -3.23 34.64 -3.33
CA LEU A 145 -2.44 34.15 -4.45
C LEU A 145 -2.16 35.27 -5.44
N SER A 146 -0.94 35.30 -5.96
CA SER A 146 -0.45 36.28 -6.92
C SER A 146 0.01 35.60 -8.20
N HIS A 147 0.21 36.37 -9.27
CA HIS A 147 0.86 35.88 -10.50
C HIS A 147 2.16 35.12 -10.23
N ARG A 148 2.94 35.56 -9.22
CA ARG A 148 4.19 34.89 -8.80
C ARG A 148 3.95 33.45 -8.37
N ASP A 149 2.87 33.17 -7.63
CA ASP A 149 2.59 31.84 -7.10
C ASP A 149 2.34 30.82 -8.23
N TYR A 150 1.62 31.21 -9.28
CA TYR A 150 1.36 30.34 -10.43
C TYR A 150 2.63 30.01 -11.23
N ILE A 151 3.69 30.83 -11.16
CA ILE A 151 5.01 30.49 -11.73
C ILE A 151 5.62 29.30 -10.99
N PHE A 152 5.50 29.27 -9.65
CA PHE A 152 5.95 28.13 -8.85
C PHE A 152 5.08 26.90 -9.08
N TRP A 153 3.76 27.06 -9.26
CA TRP A 153 2.88 25.96 -9.62
C TRP A 153 3.28 25.32 -10.95
N TYR A 154 3.58 26.16 -11.95
CA TYR A 154 4.07 25.70 -13.25
C TYR A 154 5.41 24.96 -13.13
N ALA A 155 6.41 25.53 -12.46
CA ALA A 155 7.70 24.89 -12.29
C ALA A 155 7.59 23.54 -11.55
N LEU A 156 6.81 23.49 -10.47
CA LEU A 156 6.59 22.28 -9.69
C LEU A 156 5.79 21.22 -10.49
N SER A 157 4.83 21.63 -11.32
CA SER A 157 4.09 20.70 -12.18
C SER A 157 4.99 19.98 -13.19
N ILE A 158 6.05 20.65 -13.66
CA ILE A 158 7.06 20.03 -14.53
C ILE A 158 7.85 18.97 -13.74
N VAL A 159 8.30 19.29 -12.52
CA VAL A 159 8.94 18.29 -11.65
C VAL A 159 8.06 17.07 -11.47
N VAL A 160 6.79 17.26 -11.11
CA VAL A 160 5.82 16.18 -10.93
C VAL A 160 5.66 15.33 -12.20
N LEU A 161 5.55 15.97 -13.37
CA LEU A 161 5.48 15.27 -14.66
C LEU A 161 6.70 14.37 -14.90
N PHE A 162 7.91 14.87 -14.67
CA PHE A 162 9.12 14.08 -14.88
C PHE A 162 9.27 12.96 -13.85
N ARG A 163 8.90 13.21 -12.59
CA ARG A 163 9.01 12.22 -11.51
C ARG A 163 8.06 11.03 -11.71
N PHE A 164 6.80 11.28 -12.08
CA PHE A 164 5.78 10.23 -12.13
C PHE A 164 5.42 9.77 -13.55
N GLN A 165 5.62 10.59 -14.57
CA GLN A 165 5.11 10.37 -15.93
C GLN A 165 6.12 10.76 -17.03
N SER A 166 7.43 10.62 -16.76
CA SER A 166 8.49 10.91 -17.75
C SER A 166 8.32 10.18 -19.08
N HIS A 167 7.74 8.97 -19.06
CA HIS A 167 7.43 8.17 -20.25
C HIS A 167 6.41 8.84 -21.20
N LYS A 168 5.60 9.80 -20.70
CA LYS A 168 4.62 10.57 -21.51
C LYS A 168 5.20 11.85 -22.14
N VAL A 169 6.48 12.14 -21.88
CA VAL A 169 7.16 13.36 -22.34
C VAL A 169 7.93 13.07 -23.63
N ALA A 170 7.70 13.85 -24.68
CA ALA A 170 8.43 13.70 -25.94
C ALA A 170 9.88 14.16 -25.81
N ASP A 171 10.81 13.67 -26.65
CA ASP A 171 12.24 13.97 -26.49
C ASP A 171 12.59 15.45 -26.64
N GLN A 172 11.83 16.19 -27.45
CA GLN A 172 11.94 17.66 -27.53
C GLN A 172 11.50 18.33 -26.23
N GLU A 173 10.38 17.86 -25.64
CA GLU A 173 9.85 18.35 -24.37
C GLU A 173 10.81 18.02 -23.21
N LYS A 174 11.48 16.86 -23.24
CA LYS A 174 12.50 16.46 -22.26
C LYS A 174 13.65 17.46 -22.16
N ARG A 175 14.01 18.12 -23.27
CA ARG A 175 15.06 19.15 -23.29
C ARG A 175 14.51 20.54 -22.94
N LEU A 176 13.30 20.86 -23.39
CA LEU A 176 12.73 22.19 -23.28
C LEU A 176 12.13 22.49 -21.90
N LEU A 177 11.32 21.57 -21.35
CA LEU A 177 10.56 21.82 -20.12
C LEU A 177 11.45 22.10 -18.90
N PRO A 178 12.56 21.36 -18.66
CA PRO A 178 13.50 21.70 -17.59
C PRO A 178 14.02 23.12 -17.68
N GLN A 179 14.42 23.55 -18.89
CA GLN A 179 14.96 24.88 -19.14
C GLN A 179 13.91 25.97 -18.91
N LEU A 180 12.65 25.71 -19.29
CA LEU A 180 11.55 26.64 -19.03
C LEU A 180 11.24 26.76 -17.53
N ALA A 181 11.19 25.65 -16.79
CA ALA A 181 10.98 25.67 -15.34
C ALA A 181 12.07 26.49 -14.65
N TYR A 182 13.33 26.19 -14.94
CA TYR A 182 14.49 26.86 -14.36
C TYR A 182 14.49 28.37 -14.68
N ARG A 183 14.34 28.76 -15.95
CA ARG A 183 14.32 30.18 -16.36
C ARG A 183 13.18 30.96 -15.70
N SER A 184 12.00 30.36 -15.63
CA SER A 184 10.85 30.98 -14.96
C SER A 184 11.12 31.27 -13.48
N LEU A 185 11.82 30.37 -12.78
CA LEU A 185 12.21 30.59 -11.38
C LEU A 185 13.34 31.62 -11.23
N CYS A 186 14.31 31.64 -12.13
CA CYS A 186 15.37 32.66 -12.13
C CYS A 186 14.81 34.08 -12.31
N ASN A 187 13.79 34.23 -13.16
CA ASN A 187 13.15 35.53 -13.42
C ASN A 187 12.41 36.11 -12.22
N VAL A 188 12.14 35.29 -11.18
CA VAL A 188 11.45 35.72 -9.97
C VAL A 188 12.39 35.85 -8.76
N LYS A 189 13.71 35.71 -8.93
CA LYS A 189 14.68 36.03 -7.87
C LYS A 189 14.64 37.52 -7.48
N PRO A 190 14.94 37.88 -6.22
CA PRO A 190 15.28 36.99 -5.11
C PRO A 190 14.06 36.24 -4.57
N PHE A 191 14.28 35.03 -4.06
CA PHE A 191 13.23 34.23 -3.45
C PHE A 191 12.76 34.85 -2.12
N GLN A 192 11.45 34.88 -1.89
CA GLN A 192 10.82 35.56 -0.76
C GLN A 192 10.63 34.62 0.44
N SER A 193 10.58 33.30 0.23
CA SER A 193 10.34 32.33 1.29
C SER A 193 11.19 31.05 1.14
N ALA A 194 11.27 30.25 2.21
CA ALA A 194 11.89 28.94 2.16
C ALA A 194 11.16 27.96 1.22
N GLN A 195 9.85 28.12 1.03
CA GLN A 195 9.07 27.29 0.09
C GLN A 195 9.42 27.59 -1.37
N GLU A 196 9.73 28.85 -1.70
CA GLU A 196 10.21 29.21 -3.04
C GLU A 196 11.62 28.66 -3.31
N VAL A 197 12.51 28.75 -2.32
CA VAL A 197 13.84 28.13 -2.39
C VAL A 197 13.70 26.61 -2.54
N TYR A 198 12.79 25.98 -1.79
CA TYR A 198 12.49 24.55 -1.93
C TYR A 198 12.11 24.19 -3.37
N VAL A 199 11.21 24.94 -4.01
CA VAL A 199 10.80 24.65 -5.40
C VAL A 199 11.99 24.81 -6.35
N PHE A 200 12.80 25.86 -6.18
CA PHE A 200 14.01 26.05 -6.97
C PHE A 200 15.00 24.90 -6.82
N CYS A 201 15.32 24.50 -5.58
CA CYS A 201 16.22 23.39 -5.31
C CYS A 201 15.67 22.07 -5.85
N THR A 202 14.37 21.83 -5.72
CA THR A 202 13.72 20.62 -6.25
C THR A 202 13.80 20.60 -7.79
N VAL A 203 13.56 21.73 -8.47
CA VAL A 203 13.74 21.83 -9.93
C VAL A 203 15.17 21.53 -10.34
N CYS A 204 16.15 22.08 -9.64
CA CYS A 204 17.56 21.83 -9.91
C CYS A 204 17.95 20.36 -9.70
N GLU A 205 17.60 19.74 -8.56
CA GLU A 205 17.94 18.34 -8.27
C GLU A 205 17.23 17.35 -9.23
N GLU A 206 15.93 17.53 -9.48
CA GLU A 206 15.11 16.54 -10.19
C GLU A 206 15.20 16.67 -11.72
N LEU A 207 15.39 17.89 -12.25
CA LEU A 207 15.39 18.13 -13.71
C LEU A 207 16.79 18.33 -14.30
N PHE A 208 17.80 18.55 -13.45
CA PHE A 208 19.21 18.67 -13.84
C PHE A 208 20.09 17.77 -12.95
N PRO A 209 19.81 16.44 -12.92
CA PRO A 209 20.63 15.52 -12.16
C PRO A 209 22.08 15.60 -12.63
N ASP A 210 23.01 15.51 -11.70
CA ASP A 210 24.46 15.55 -11.94
C ASP A 210 25.01 16.87 -12.54
N ASP A 211 24.22 17.95 -12.56
CA ASP A 211 24.69 19.28 -12.97
C ASP A 211 25.38 20.00 -11.80
N GLU A 212 26.71 20.01 -11.83
CA GLU A 212 27.52 20.66 -10.78
C GLU A 212 27.25 22.16 -10.64
N GLN A 213 26.89 22.86 -11.73
CA GLN A 213 26.59 24.28 -11.67
C GLN A 213 25.27 24.49 -10.91
N LYS A 214 24.26 23.66 -11.15
CA LYS A 214 22.98 23.72 -10.42
C LYS A 214 23.13 23.32 -8.97
N ALA A 215 23.97 22.33 -8.65
CA ALA A 215 24.31 22.00 -7.27
C ALA A 215 24.91 23.21 -6.54
N GLN A 216 25.82 23.95 -7.17
CA GLN A 216 26.40 25.17 -6.58
C GLN A 216 25.37 26.30 -6.43
N GLU A 217 24.47 26.49 -7.39
CA GLU A 217 23.37 27.44 -7.26
C GLU A 217 22.42 27.10 -6.10
N ILE A 218 22.15 25.80 -5.87
CA ILE A 218 21.37 25.35 -4.70
C ILE A 218 22.07 25.80 -3.42
N ILE A 219 23.37 25.51 -3.28
CA ILE A 219 24.15 25.86 -2.08
C ILE A 219 24.12 27.38 -1.83
N GLN A 220 24.27 28.19 -2.88
CA GLN A 220 24.22 29.65 -2.78
C GLN A 220 22.87 30.19 -2.27
N GLU A 221 21.75 29.58 -2.67
CA GLU A 221 20.42 29.98 -2.20
C GLU A 221 20.07 29.43 -0.80
N VAL A 222 20.65 28.28 -0.44
CA VAL A 222 20.38 27.56 0.81
C VAL A 222 21.17 28.14 2.00
N ILE A 223 22.46 28.46 1.83
CA ILE A 223 23.33 28.94 2.92
C ILE A 223 22.73 30.15 3.66
N PRO A 224 22.28 31.23 2.98
CA PRO A 224 21.73 32.40 3.67
C PRO A 224 20.48 32.09 4.51
N ARG A 225 19.76 31.01 4.18
CA ARG A 225 18.58 30.56 4.92
C ARG A 225 18.97 29.77 6.16
N LEU A 226 19.95 28.88 6.04
CA LEU A 226 20.44 28.07 7.15
C LEU A 226 21.10 28.91 8.26
N GLU A 227 21.75 30.02 7.90
CA GLU A 227 22.30 30.95 8.89
C GLU A 227 21.21 31.59 9.77
N ARG A 228 20.05 31.88 9.17
CA ARG A 228 18.93 32.58 9.82
C ARG A 228 17.94 31.64 10.52
N SER A 229 17.73 30.45 9.99
CA SER A 229 16.72 29.51 10.48
C SER A 229 17.13 28.06 10.22
N VAL A 230 16.78 27.19 11.17
CA VAL A 230 17.00 25.75 11.05
C VAL A 230 15.84 25.13 10.27
N ASP A 231 15.96 25.10 8.93
CA ASP A 231 15.01 24.43 8.04
C ASP A 231 15.59 23.08 7.59
N LEU A 232 14.89 21.98 7.89
CA LEU A 232 15.35 20.62 7.59
C LEU A 232 15.41 20.32 6.09
N TYR A 233 14.54 20.91 5.26
CA TYR A 233 14.63 20.75 3.81
C TYR A 233 15.90 21.43 3.28
N MET A 234 16.16 22.65 3.74
CA MET A 234 17.38 23.38 3.39
C MET A 234 18.63 22.62 3.84
N LYS A 235 18.63 22.04 5.05
CA LYS A 235 19.73 21.18 5.54
C LYS A 235 19.98 20.01 4.59
N ASN A 236 18.91 19.32 4.17
CA ASN A 236 19.02 18.16 3.30
C ASN A 236 19.49 18.53 1.89
N PHE A 237 19.02 19.65 1.33
CA PHE A 237 19.54 20.17 0.06
C PHE A 237 21.03 20.52 0.18
N PHE A 238 21.43 21.16 1.27
CA PHE A 238 22.84 21.45 1.53
C PHE A 238 23.69 20.18 1.54
N LEU A 239 23.30 19.16 2.32
CA LEU A 239 24.08 17.94 2.46
C LEU A 239 24.20 17.14 1.16
N ARG A 240 23.14 17.09 0.35
CA ARG A 240 23.14 16.37 -0.94
C ARG A 240 23.94 17.06 -2.04
N ASN A 241 23.96 18.40 -2.06
CA ASN A 241 24.58 19.18 -3.14
C ASN A 241 25.99 19.67 -2.82
N LEU A 242 26.44 19.52 -1.58
CA LEU A 242 27.80 19.88 -1.20
C LEU A 242 28.80 18.92 -1.87
N LYS A 243 29.76 19.47 -2.61
CA LYS A 243 30.77 18.65 -3.28
C LYS A 243 31.57 17.83 -2.27
N LYS A 244 32.06 16.66 -2.70
CA LYS A 244 32.77 15.74 -1.82
C LYS A 244 34.10 16.30 -1.32
N ASP A 245 34.72 17.21 -2.07
CA ASP A 245 36.02 17.84 -1.81
C ASP A 245 35.92 19.22 -1.13
N GLU A 246 34.71 19.76 -0.95
CA GLU A 246 34.47 21.03 -0.25
C GLU A 246 34.47 20.84 1.28
N TYR A 247 35.55 20.25 1.81
CA TYR A 247 35.66 19.89 3.22
C TYR A 247 35.64 21.10 4.16
N SER A 248 36.20 22.25 3.75
CA SER A 248 36.18 23.47 4.58
C SER A 248 34.75 23.94 4.82
N THR A 249 33.97 24.07 3.74
CA THR A 249 32.56 24.49 3.80
C THR A 249 31.72 23.46 4.56
N ALA A 250 31.98 22.16 4.35
CA ALA A 250 31.34 21.09 5.12
C ALA A 250 31.61 21.23 6.63
N PHE A 251 32.88 21.40 7.00
CA PHE A 251 33.32 21.49 8.39
C PHE A 251 32.69 22.70 9.10
N ASP A 252 32.78 23.89 8.48
CA ASP A 252 32.28 25.13 9.08
C ASP A 252 30.76 25.14 9.23
N LEU A 253 30.04 24.77 8.17
CA LEU A 253 28.57 24.81 8.19
C LEU A 253 27.97 23.67 9.00
N CYS A 254 28.52 22.45 8.94
CA CYS A 254 28.05 21.37 9.82
C CYS A 254 28.31 21.73 11.28
N GLY A 255 29.48 22.28 11.63
CA GLY A 255 29.78 22.77 12.98
C GLY A 255 28.74 23.79 13.46
N LYS A 256 28.49 24.85 12.68
CA LYS A 256 27.47 25.88 12.99
C LYS A 256 26.06 25.29 13.15
N LEU A 257 25.69 24.31 12.33
CA LEU A 257 24.38 23.66 12.43
C LEU A 257 24.30 22.77 13.68
N LEU A 258 25.39 22.09 14.04
CA LEU A 258 25.47 21.24 15.22
C LEU A 258 25.30 22.03 16.53
N GLU A 259 25.65 23.32 16.57
CA GLU A 259 25.34 24.21 17.70
C GLU A 259 23.83 24.34 17.98
N ARG A 260 22.99 24.06 16.97
CA ARG A 260 21.52 24.20 17.05
C ARG A 260 20.78 22.88 16.86
N LEU A 261 21.44 21.84 16.34
CA LEU A 261 20.84 20.56 15.96
C LEU A 261 21.71 19.39 16.39
N ASN A 262 21.14 18.48 17.18
CA ASN A 262 21.75 17.19 17.46
C ASN A 262 21.36 16.16 16.39
N ASP A 263 22.10 16.14 15.28
CA ASP A 263 21.80 15.34 14.09
C ASP A 263 23.00 14.48 13.69
N PHE A 264 22.80 13.15 13.61
CA PHE A 264 23.89 12.21 13.41
C PHE A 264 24.48 12.25 11.99
N GLU A 265 23.70 12.64 10.98
CA GLU A 265 24.18 12.81 9.61
C GLU A 265 25.14 14.01 9.52
N LEU A 266 24.81 15.11 10.20
CA LEU A 266 25.71 16.26 10.34
C LEU A 266 27.00 15.91 11.08
N ILE A 267 26.92 15.14 12.17
CA ILE A 267 28.09 14.68 12.92
C ILE A 267 29.00 13.84 12.01
N THR A 268 28.42 12.88 11.29
CA THR A 268 29.17 12.02 10.37
C THR A 268 29.88 12.88 9.31
N ARG A 269 29.16 13.80 8.65
CA ARG A 269 29.76 14.68 7.64
C ARG A 269 30.85 15.59 8.21
N TYR A 270 30.67 16.08 9.43
CA TYR A 270 31.67 16.88 10.14
C TYR A 270 32.95 16.08 10.43
N ILE A 271 32.84 14.84 10.92
CA ILE A 271 33.98 13.94 11.16
C ILE A 271 34.76 13.66 9.87
N HIS A 272 34.07 13.34 8.77
CA HIS A 272 34.70 13.11 7.48
C HIS A 272 35.41 14.36 6.96
N ALA A 273 34.79 15.54 7.09
CA ALA A 273 35.41 16.81 6.70
C ALA A 273 36.65 17.12 7.55
N ALA A 274 36.57 16.92 8.86
CA ALA A 274 37.67 17.13 9.80
C ALA A 274 38.88 16.25 9.43
N LYS A 275 38.67 14.96 9.16
CA LYS A 275 39.74 14.04 8.74
C LYS A 275 40.44 14.52 7.48
N ASN A 276 39.69 14.95 6.47
CA ASN A 276 40.25 15.43 5.20
C ASN A 276 40.94 16.79 5.33
N LEU A 277 40.56 17.62 6.30
CA LEU A 277 41.25 18.85 6.67
C LEU A 277 42.45 18.61 7.62
N SER A 278 42.86 17.35 7.82
CA SER A 278 43.96 16.98 8.72
C SER A 278 43.76 17.43 10.17
N LYS A 279 42.49 17.58 10.61
CA LYS A 279 42.15 17.83 12.01
C LYS A 279 42.31 16.55 12.82
N SER A 280 42.80 16.66 14.05
CA SER A 280 42.96 15.48 14.90
C SER A 280 41.60 14.92 15.33
N LYS A 281 41.59 13.62 15.61
CA LYS A 281 40.40 12.91 16.11
C LYS A 281 39.93 13.52 17.43
N GLU A 282 40.87 13.86 18.31
CA GLU A 282 40.60 14.45 19.61
C GLU A 282 39.98 15.85 19.50
N GLU A 283 40.53 16.72 18.64
CA GLU A 283 39.97 18.05 18.36
C GLU A 283 38.55 17.94 17.82
N THR A 284 38.33 17.00 16.90
CA THR A 284 37.02 16.77 16.28
C THR A 284 35.97 16.33 17.29
N LEU A 285 36.29 15.35 18.13
CA LEU A 285 35.39 14.85 19.17
C LEU A 285 35.14 15.90 20.26
N GLN A 286 36.15 16.69 20.62
CA GLN A 286 36.00 17.80 21.57
C GLN A 286 35.02 18.86 21.02
N ASN A 287 35.12 19.21 19.74
CA ASN A 287 34.19 20.14 19.10
C ASN A 287 32.76 19.59 19.10
N ILE A 288 32.58 18.31 18.75
CA ILE A 288 31.25 17.66 18.78
C ILE A 288 30.68 17.69 20.20
N ALA A 289 31.48 17.37 21.23
CA ALA A 289 31.03 17.43 22.62
C ALA A 289 30.64 18.86 23.04
N LEU A 290 31.35 19.89 22.55
CA LEU A 290 30.98 21.30 22.78
C LEU A 290 29.66 21.67 22.10
N TYR A 291 29.42 21.17 20.88
CA TYR A 291 28.22 21.52 20.12
C TYR A 291 26.95 20.83 20.61
N VAL A 292 27.00 19.51 20.84
CA VAL A 292 25.79 18.71 21.12
C VAL A 292 25.74 18.11 22.53
N GLY A 293 26.78 18.29 23.35
CA GLY A 293 26.86 17.75 24.71
C GLY A 293 26.96 16.22 24.76
N ASP A 294 26.68 15.62 25.93
CA ASP A 294 26.67 14.17 26.13
C ASP A 294 25.31 13.54 25.77
N SER A 295 25.17 13.11 24.52
CA SER A 295 23.97 12.57 23.91
C SER A 295 24.24 11.21 23.25
N ARG A 296 23.18 10.50 22.83
CA ARG A 296 23.34 9.26 22.05
C ARG A 296 24.20 9.47 20.82
N ASN A 297 23.92 10.52 20.04
CA ASN A 297 24.62 10.80 18.79
C ASN A 297 26.09 11.20 19.02
N SER A 298 26.41 11.98 20.05
CA SER A 298 27.81 12.30 20.35
C SER A 298 28.59 11.10 20.87
N ARG A 299 27.97 10.18 21.61
CA ARG A 299 28.64 8.92 21.96
C ARG A 299 28.85 8.01 20.75
N LEU A 300 27.86 7.92 19.85
CA LEU A 300 28.03 7.24 18.56
C LEU A 300 29.10 7.91 17.69
N ALA A 301 29.31 9.23 17.84
CA ALA A 301 30.37 9.96 17.14
C ALA A 301 31.76 9.42 17.49
N HIS A 302 31.98 8.88 18.69
CA HIS A 302 33.24 8.21 19.03
C HIS A 302 33.42 6.93 18.19
N LEU A 303 32.37 6.13 18.02
CA LEU A 303 32.43 4.94 17.17
C LEU A 303 32.68 5.33 15.71
N GLU A 304 31.96 6.33 15.20
CA GLU A 304 32.15 6.82 13.84
C GLU A 304 33.54 7.42 13.63
N ALA A 305 34.07 8.18 14.60
CA ALA A 305 35.41 8.74 14.52
C ALA A 305 36.48 7.64 14.51
N ASP A 306 36.35 6.61 15.34
CA ASP A 306 37.21 5.42 15.33
C ASP A 306 37.16 4.70 13.96
N ARG A 307 35.96 4.48 13.43
CA ARG A 307 35.78 3.89 12.08
C ARG A 307 36.45 4.74 11.00
N VAL A 308 36.26 6.05 11.04
CA VAL A 308 36.75 6.97 10.01
C VAL A 308 38.25 7.18 10.12
N TYR A 309 38.81 7.40 11.31
CA TYR A 309 40.24 7.67 11.49
C TYR A 309 41.10 6.41 11.53
N ASP A 310 40.62 5.36 12.24
CA ASP A 310 41.44 4.20 12.59
C ASP A 310 41.01 2.91 11.86
N ASN A 311 39.87 2.93 11.17
CA ASN A 311 39.27 1.76 10.50
C ASN A 311 39.04 0.56 11.43
N ARG A 312 38.82 0.83 12.72
CA ARG A 312 38.51 -0.13 13.78
C ARG A 312 37.89 0.60 14.96
N ILE A 313 36.99 -0.03 15.69
CA ILE A 313 36.43 0.52 16.94
C ILE A 313 37.32 0.13 18.11
N SER A 314 37.79 1.12 18.87
CA SER A 314 38.56 0.91 20.09
C SER A 314 37.65 0.50 21.26
N LYS A 315 38.21 -0.27 22.21
CA LYS A 315 37.54 -0.59 23.47
C LYS A 315 37.12 0.66 24.25
N ALA A 316 37.87 1.75 24.14
CA ALA A 316 37.55 3.02 24.79
C ALA A 316 36.28 3.67 24.21
N ALA A 317 36.15 3.75 22.88
CA ALA A 317 34.96 4.29 22.23
C ALA A 317 33.73 3.39 22.46
N LEU A 318 33.92 2.07 22.36
CA LEU A 318 32.87 1.08 22.64
C LEU A 318 32.39 1.20 24.09
N GLY A 319 33.32 1.18 25.05
CA GLY A 319 33.03 1.37 26.48
C GLY A 319 32.32 2.68 26.76
N HIS A 320 32.76 3.77 26.12
CA HIS A 320 32.11 5.07 26.26
C HIS A 320 30.63 5.02 25.83
N TYR A 321 30.28 4.34 24.73
CA TYR A 321 28.88 4.19 24.33
C TYR A 321 28.11 3.22 25.24
N VAL A 322 28.63 2.00 25.41
CA VAL A 322 27.95 0.90 26.10
C VAL A 322 27.64 1.24 27.55
N GLN A 323 28.55 1.91 28.27
CA GLN A 323 28.34 2.32 29.66
C GLN A 323 27.02 3.07 29.90
N LYS A 324 26.53 3.83 28.91
CA LYS A 324 25.28 4.61 29.04
C LYS A 324 24.07 3.95 28.38
N PHE A 325 24.29 3.12 27.36
CA PHE A 325 23.23 2.62 26.49
C PHE A 325 23.02 1.10 26.54
N HIS A 326 23.83 0.34 27.28
CA HIS A 326 23.70 -1.12 27.38
C HIS A 326 22.29 -1.58 27.80
N ASN A 327 21.58 -0.78 28.60
CA ASN A 327 20.22 -1.05 29.05
C ASN A 327 19.15 -0.23 28.32
N LYS A 328 19.42 0.19 27.08
CA LYS A 328 18.46 0.88 26.21
C LYS A 328 18.15 0.01 25.00
N SER A 329 16.89 0.00 24.56
CA SER A 329 16.44 -0.83 23.44
C SER A 329 17.11 -0.53 22.10
N CYS A 330 17.75 0.64 21.95
CA CYS A 330 18.49 1.02 20.75
C CYS A 330 19.91 0.43 20.66
N CYS A 331 20.44 -0.15 21.74
CA CYS A 331 21.85 -0.56 21.82
C CYS A 331 22.23 -1.56 20.73
N THR A 332 21.46 -2.64 20.57
CA THR A 332 21.73 -3.65 19.55
C THR A 332 21.69 -3.04 18.15
N THR A 333 20.69 -2.21 17.84
CA THR A 333 20.57 -1.56 16.52
C THR A 333 21.77 -0.66 16.23
N ASP A 334 22.22 0.10 17.23
CA ASP A 334 23.36 0.99 17.12
C ASP A 334 24.67 0.24 16.89
N LEU A 335 24.94 -0.79 17.69
CA LEU A 335 26.16 -1.58 17.58
C LEU A 335 26.20 -2.42 16.30
N ASN A 336 25.05 -2.92 15.83
CA ASN A 336 24.97 -3.65 14.57
C ASN A 336 25.45 -2.81 13.37
N GLY A 337 25.29 -1.48 13.41
CA GLY A 337 25.82 -0.59 12.37
C GLY A 337 27.35 -0.53 12.29
N TYR A 338 28.04 -0.99 13.33
CA TYR A 338 29.51 -1.00 13.42
C TYR A 338 30.09 -2.41 13.58
N ARG A 339 29.27 -3.46 13.43
CA ARG A 339 29.63 -4.84 13.77
C ARG A 339 30.89 -5.32 13.05
N ASP A 340 31.08 -4.92 11.79
CA ASP A 340 32.25 -5.29 10.97
C ASP A 340 33.57 -4.65 11.46
N PHE A 341 33.48 -3.65 12.33
CA PHE A 341 34.63 -2.89 12.85
C PHE A 341 34.89 -3.15 14.35
N ILE A 342 34.09 -4.00 14.99
CA ILE A 342 34.17 -4.33 16.42
C ILE A 342 34.45 -5.83 16.54
N ASP A 343 35.46 -6.18 17.34
CA ASP A 343 35.67 -7.58 17.70
C ASP A 343 34.59 -8.07 18.69
N GLU A 344 34.02 -9.25 18.45
CA GLU A 344 32.91 -9.79 19.24
C GLU A 344 33.30 -9.99 20.71
N SER A 345 34.56 -10.39 20.96
CA SER A 345 35.09 -10.55 22.32
C SER A 345 35.11 -9.22 23.08
N SER A 346 35.41 -8.12 22.38
CA SER A 346 35.42 -6.78 22.97
C SER A 346 34.02 -6.32 23.39
N ILE A 347 32.98 -6.65 22.61
CA ILE A 347 31.59 -6.36 22.99
C ILE A 347 31.25 -7.09 24.30
N ARG A 348 31.56 -8.38 24.37
CA ARG A 348 31.27 -9.19 25.57
C ARG A 348 31.98 -8.65 26.80
N GLU A 349 33.27 -8.36 26.69
CA GLU A 349 34.04 -7.78 27.80
C GLU A 349 33.46 -6.45 28.28
N THR A 350 33.12 -5.55 27.36
CA THR A 350 32.57 -4.23 27.72
C THR A 350 31.19 -4.33 28.37
N PHE A 351 30.33 -5.26 27.94
CA PHE A 351 29.07 -5.51 28.63
C PHE A 351 29.28 -6.06 30.03
N ASN A 352 30.24 -6.97 30.22
CA ASN A 352 30.56 -7.53 31.54
C ASN A 352 31.12 -6.48 32.54
N GLU A 353 31.69 -5.38 32.03
CA GLU A 353 32.17 -4.25 32.83
C GLU A 353 31.05 -3.29 33.28
N CYS A 354 29.81 -3.47 32.80
CA CYS A 354 28.69 -2.57 33.12
C CYS A 354 28.01 -2.92 34.46
N ASP A 355 27.76 -1.91 35.27
CA ASP A 355 26.91 -2.01 36.46
C ASP A 355 25.41 -1.98 36.11
N GLY A 356 24.54 -2.44 37.02
CA GLY A 356 23.09 -2.28 36.87
C GLY A 356 22.48 -3.18 35.80
N ILE A 357 22.85 -4.47 35.80
CA ILE A 357 22.32 -5.48 34.88
C ILE A 357 20.79 -5.62 35.08
N ASP A 358 20.03 -5.23 34.07
CA ASP A 358 18.58 -5.31 34.02
C ASP A 358 18.09 -6.15 32.83
N LEU A 359 16.77 -6.20 32.62
CA LEU A 359 16.17 -6.92 31.50
C LEU A 359 16.68 -6.43 30.15
N LEU A 360 16.84 -5.11 29.96
CA LEU A 360 17.23 -4.55 28.67
C LEU A 360 18.71 -4.83 28.35
N HIS A 361 19.58 -4.82 29.37
CA HIS A 361 20.95 -5.30 29.24
C HIS A 361 20.99 -6.74 28.69
N GLU A 362 20.25 -7.65 29.32
CA GLU A 362 20.22 -9.05 28.88
C GLU A 362 19.61 -9.22 27.49
N VAL A 363 18.50 -8.52 27.20
CA VAL A 363 17.86 -8.57 25.87
C VAL A 363 18.81 -8.08 24.78
N ASN A 364 19.62 -7.05 25.07
CA ASN A 364 20.59 -6.56 24.10
C ASN A 364 21.72 -7.58 23.86
N LEU A 365 22.25 -8.22 24.90
CA LEU A 365 23.20 -9.34 24.75
C LEU A 365 22.61 -10.49 23.96
N PHE A 366 21.37 -10.85 24.25
CA PHE A 366 20.64 -11.92 23.56
C PHE A 366 20.47 -11.62 22.07
N LYS A 367 20.03 -10.41 21.71
CA LYS A 367 19.87 -9.99 20.31
C LYS A 367 21.20 -9.88 19.56
N LEU A 368 22.30 -9.65 20.27
CA LEU A 368 23.66 -9.66 19.69
C LEU A 368 24.20 -11.09 19.48
N GLY A 369 23.54 -12.12 20.04
CA GLY A 369 24.01 -13.50 20.03
C GLY A 369 25.05 -13.81 21.10
N LEU A 370 25.10 -13.00 22.17
CA LEU A 370 26.14 -13.05 23.21
C LEU A 370 25.63 -13.48 24.58
N SER A 371 24.31 -13.67 24.74
CA SER A 371 23.74 -14.15 26.01
C SER A 371 24.09 -15.61 26.25
N GLU A 372 24.37 -15.94 27.51
CA GLU A 372 24.62 -17.32 27.97
C GLU A 372 23.32 -18.05 28.35
N PHE A 373 22.20 -17.32 28.47
CA PHE A 373 20.92 -17.91 28.84
C PHE A 373 20.17 -18.41 27.60
N THR A 374 19.57 -19.59 27.74
CA THR A 374 18.51 -20.01 26.81
C THR A 374 17.30 -19.05 26.94
N PRO A 375 16.44 -18.94 25.91
CA PRO A 375 15.27 -18.07 25.96
C PRO A 375 14.37 -18.33 27.18
N VAL A 376 14.19 -19.60 27.57
CA VAL A 376 13.40 -20.00 28.74
C VAL A 376 14.05 -19.50 30.03
N GLN A 377 15.34 -19.74 30.21
CA GLN A 377 16.07 -19.29 31.41
C GLN A 377 16.04 -17.76 31.52
N ALA A 378 16.24 -17.05 30.41
CA ALA A 378 16.20 -15.60 30.38
C ALA A 378 14.80 -15.07 30.72
N TYR A 379 13.74 -15.66 30.17
CA TYR A 379 12.37 -15.29 30.51
C TYR A 379 12.08 -15.50 31.99
N VAL A 380 12.35 -16.69 32.55
CA VAL A 380 12.09 -17.00 33.97
C VAL A 380 12.85 -16.08 34.91
N LYS A 381 14.09 -15.70 34.56
CA LYS A 381 14.91 -14.77 35.34
C LYS A 381 14.25 -13.38 35.46
N TYR A 382 13.59 -12.91 34.41
CA TYR A 382 13.06 -11.54 34.32
C TYR A 382 11.54 -11.43 34.29
N GLU A 383 10.78 -12.53 34.37
CA GLU A 383 9.31 -12.46 34.25
C GLU A 383 8.64 -11.60 35.33
N SER A 384 9.27 -11.46 36.50
CA SER A 384 8.80 -10.58 37.59
C SER A 384 8.71 -9.11 37.16
N THR A 385 9.48 -8.69 36.15
CA THR A 385 9.44 -7.33 35.59
C THR A 385 8.16 -7.02 34.82
N LEU A 386 7.38 -8.04 34.42
CA LEU A 386 6.08 -7.86 33.76
C LEU A 386 5.09 -7.12 34.66
N VAL A 387 5.23 -7.25 35.98
CA VAL A 387 4.33 -6.64 36.97
C VAL A 387 4.77 -5.22 37.35
N SER A 388 6.07 -4.91 37.24
CA SER A 388 6.61 -3.62 37.68
C SER A 388 6.50 -2.50 36.63
N LYS A 389 6.27 -2.85 35.36
CA LYS A 389 6.12 -1.88 34.27
C LYS A 389 4.72 -1.24 34.26
N PRO A 390 4.57 -0.03 33.69
CA PRO A 390 3.26 0.49 33.31
C PRO A 390 2.52 -0.50 32.40
N ILE A 391 1.21 -0.64 32.58
CA ILE A 391 0.41 -1.61 31.81
C ILE A 391 0.52 -1.38 30.30
N THR A 392 0.62 -0.12 29.87
CA THR A 392 0.69 0.28 28.46
C THR A 392 2.06 0.09 27.82
N ASP A 393 3.12 -0.07 28.61
CA ASP A 393 4.48 -0.25 28.10
C ASP A 393 4.69 -1.72 27.75
N TYR A 394 5.40 -2.02 26.66
CA TYR A 394 5.66 -3.41 26.27
C TYR A 394 6.85 -3.95 27.05
N SER A 395 6.73 -5.17 27.57
CA SER A 395 7.89 -5.82 28.18
C SER A 395 8.80 -6.40 27.12
N ALA A 396 10.11 -6.20 27.29
CA ALA A 396 11.12 -6.80 26.44
C ALA A 396 11.25 -8.33 26.66
N CYS A 397 10.61 -8.91 27.69
CA CYS A 397 10.51 -10.36 27.88
C CYS A 397 9.87 -11.07 26.68
N SER A 398 9.04 -10.35 25.92
CA SER A 398 8.47 -10.84 24.65
C SER A 398 9.52 -11.30 23.66
N THR A 399 10.73 -10.72 23.67
CA THR A 399 11.83 -11.14 22.79
C THR A 399 12.15 -12.64 22.97
N TYR A 400 12.14 -13.13 24.21
CA TYR A 400 12.45 -14.53 24.50
C TYR A 400 11.29 -15.46 24.11
N ILE A 401 10.04 -15.07 24.39
CA ILE A 401 8.86 -15.86 24.01
C ILE A 401 8.71 -15.92 22.50
N LEU A 402 8.90 -14.79 21.80
CA LEU A 402 8.89 -14.74 20.35
C LEU A 402 10.01 -15.61 19.77
N ARG A 403 11.20 -15.65 20.38
CA ARG A 403 12.26 -16.54 19.91
C ARG A 403 11.87 -18.02 20.02
N ILE A 404 11.30 -18.45 21.15
CA ILE A 404 10.83 -19.84 21.33
C ILE A 404 9.76 -20.16 20.28
N MET A 405 8.80 -19.26 20.08
CA MET A 405 7.77 -19.41 19.07
C MET A 405 8.36 -19.52 17.67
N GLN A 406 9.31 -18.66 17.31
CA GLN A 406 9.97 -18.69 16.00
C GLN A 406 10.69 -20.01 15.76
N ASP A 407 11.40 -20.53 16.76
CA ASP A 407 12.08 -21.83 16.67
C ASP A 407 11.09 -23.01 16.46
N LEU A 408 9.83 -22.87 16.88
CA LEU A 408 8.78 -23.89 16.69
C LEU A 408 8.12 -23.85 15.31
N ILE A 409 7.95 -22.66 14.70
CA ILE A 409 7.07 -22.46 13.54
C ILE A 409 7.72 -21.86 12.29
N LEU A 410 8.92 -21.27 12.42
CA LEU A 410 9.67 -20.71 11.30
C LEU A 410 10.70 -21.72 10.76
N THR A 411 10.25 -22.96 10.57
CA THR A 411 11.02 -24.06 9.97
C THR A 411 10.98 -24.00 8.45
N GLU A 412 11.95 -24.65 7.78
CA GLU A 412 11.94 -24.79 6.32
C GLU A 412 10.74 -25.59 5.82
N ASP A 413 10.38 -26.66 6.56
CA ASP A 413 9.21 -27.49 6.31
C ASP A 413 7.94 -26.96 7.00
N GLU A 414 6.78 -27.49 6.59
CA GLU A 414 5.50 -27.21 7.24
C GLU A 414 5.54 -27.65 8.71
N PRO A 415 5.32 -26.74 9.68
CA PRO A 415 5.43 -27.10 11.09
C PRO A 415 4.29 -28.05 11.49
N PRO A 416 4.59 -29.06 12.33
CA PRO A 416 3.57 -29.93 12.90
C PRO A 416 2.47 -29.12 13.61
N LEU A 417 1.23 -29.59 13.53
CA LEU A 417 0.10 -28.92 14.19
C LEU A 417 0.32 -28.76 15.70
N GLU A 418 0.99 -29.72 16.35
CA GLU A 418 1.37 -29.62 17.77
C GLU A 418 2.25 -28.37 18.03
N ASN A 419 3.26 -28.11 17.20
CA ASN A 419 4.14 -26.94 17.35
C ASN A 419 3.37 -25.63 17.18
N VAL A 420 2.43 -25.59 16.23
CA VAL A 420 1.57 -24.42 15.99
C VAL A 420 0.67 -24.14 17.21
N LEU A 421 0.07 -25.19 17.78
CA LEU A 421 -0.78 -25.07 18.97
C LEU A 421 0.05 -24.72 20.22
N LEU A 422 1.26 -25.27 20.36
CA LEU A 422 2.20 -24.91 21.42
C LEU A 422 2.61 -23.44 21.31
N ALA A 423 2.99 -22.97 20.13
CA ALA A 423 3.30 -21.57 19.86
C ALA A 423 2.13 -20.65 20.24
N LEU A 424 0.90 -20.99 19.83
CA LEU A 424 -0.30 -20.24 20.21
C LEU A 424 -0.50 -20.23 21.74
N THR A 425 -0.31 -21.36 22.41
CA THR A 425 -0.39 -21.49 23.87
C THR A 425 0.59 -20.55 24.57
N LEU A 426 1.85 -20.52 24.11
CA LEU A 426 2.90 -19.65 24.65
C LEU A 426 2.51 -18.18 24.53
N LEU A 427 2.03 -17.78 23.34
CA LEU A 427 1.66 -16.40 23.07
C LEU A 427 0.43 -15.96 23.87
N GLU A 428 -0.62 -16.79 23.98
CA GLU A 428 -1.81 -16.42 24.74
C GLU A 428 -1.53 -16.27 26.24
N ASN A 429 -0.77 -17.21 26.83
CA ASN A 429 -0.36 -17.11 28.23
C ASN A 429 0.49 -15.85 28.48
N TYR A 430 1.39 -15.52 27.55
CA TYR A 430 2.18 -14.29 27.65
C TYR A 430 1.31 -13.02 27.48
N GLN A 431 0.40 -13.00 26.50
CA GLN A 431 -0.48 -11.85 26.22
C GLN A 431 -1.37 -11.51 27.42
N ILE A 432 -1.78 -12.49 28.23
CA ILE A 432 -2.52 -12.24 29.48
C ILE A 432 -1.68 -11.38 30.44
N LYS A 433 -0.36 -11.63 30.51
CA LYS A 433 0.58 -10.88 31.36
C LYS A 433 1.00 -9.54 30.74
N ASP A 434 0.99 -9.42 29.40
CA ASP A 434 1.38 -8.21 28.66
C ASP A 434 0.33 -7.82 27.59
N PRO A 435 -0.87 -7.37 27.99
CA PRO A 435 -2.06 -7.30 27.12
C PRO A 435 -1.96 -6.32 25.97
N HIS A 436 -1.07 -5.32 26.06
CA HIS A 436 -0.88 -4.32 25.01
C HIS A 436 0.24 -4.67 24.04
N ASN A 437 1.00 -5.75 24.26
CA ASN A 437 2.08 -6.15 23.38
C ASN A 437 1.55 -6.49 21.98
N TYR A 438 1.92 -5.69 21.00
CA TYR A 438 1.41 -5.83 19.64
C TYR A 438 2.10 -6.98 18.89
N GLU A 439 3.38 -7.26 19.17
CA GLU A 439 4.16 -8.28 18.46
C GLU A 439 3.55 -9.67 18.69
N THR A 440 3.27 -9.99 19.96
CA THR A 440 2.61 -11.25 20.32
C THR A 440 1.16 -11.29 19.83
N SER A 441 0.43 -10.17 19.90
CA SER A 441 -0.95 -10.07 19.42
C SER A 441 -1.07 -10.33 17.91
N VAL A 442 -0.16 -9.76 17.11
CA VAL A 442 -0.13 -9.97 15.65
C VAL A 442 0.14 -11.44 15.30
N TRP A 443 1.06 -12.10 16.02
CA TRP A 443 1.30 -13.53 15.84
C TRP A 443 0.12 -14.40 16.27
N ILE A 444 -0.58 -14.07 17.36
CA ILE A 444 -1.81 -14.77 17.78
C ILE A 444 -2.86 -14.69 16.66
N VAL A 445 -3.09 -13.50 16.09
CA VAL A 445 -4.02 -13.33 14.97
C VAL A 445 -3.61 -14.21 13.80
N ALA A 446 -2.33 -14.17 13.40
CA ALA A 446 -1.83 -14.95 12.26
C ALA A 446 -1.93 -16.47 12.49
N LEU A 447 -1.63 -16.97 13.69
CA LEU A 447 -1.77 -18.39 14.02
C LEU A 447 -3.24 -18.83 14.00
N TYR A 448 -4.17 -18.02 14.52
CA TYR A 448 -5.59 -18.32 14.40
C TYR A 448 -6.09 -18.29 12.95
N MET A 449 -5.61 -17.34 12.14
CA MET A 449 -5.89 -17.30 10.70
C MET A 449 -5.33 -18.53 10.00
N TYR A 450 -4.10 -18.94 10.31
CA TYR A 450 -3.48 -20.16 9.80
C TYR A 450 -4.28 -21.42 10.14
N LEU A 451 -4.78 -21.53 11.37
CA LEU A 451 -5.65 -22.64 11.79
C LEU A 451 -7.01 -22.64 11.09
N GLY A 452 -7.36 -21.60 10.34
CA GLY A 452 -8.67 -21.41 9.73
C GLY A 452 -9.74 -20.92 10.71
N CYS A 453 -9.35 -20.45 11.90
CA CYS A 453 -10.25 -20.11 13.00
C CYS A 453 -10.54 -18.59 13.08
N VAL A 454 -11.09 -18.03 11.99
CA VAL A 454 -11.39 -16.60 11.87
C VAL A 454 -12.23 -16.02 13.03
N PRO A 455 -13.25 -16.72 13.59
CA PRO A 455 -14.01 -16.21 14.73
C PRO A 455 -13.18 -15.93 15.99
N LEU A 456 -12.02 -16.57 16.16
CA LEU A 456 -11.07 -16.28 17.24
C LEU A 456 -10.01 -15.25 16.83
N ALA A 457 -9.56 -15.27 15.56
CA ALA A 457 -8.60 -14.30 15.06
C ALA A 457 -9.16 -12.86 15.06
N PHE A 458 -10.40 -12.67 14.62
CA PHE A 458 -10.96 -11.35 14.37
C PHE A 458 -11.13 -10.48 15.64
N PRO A 459 -11.64 -10.99 16.76
CA PRO A 459 -11.66 -10.24 18.02
C PRO A 459 -10.27 -9.79 18.48
N GLN A 460 -9.24 -10.63 18.30
CA GLN A 460 -7.85 -10.27 18.62
C GLN A 460 -7.33 -9.18 17.68
N TYR A 461 -7.66 -9.26 16.39
CA TYR A 461 -7.31 -8.22 15.42
C TYR A 461 -7.94 -6.85 15.79
N LEU A 462 -9.18 -6.84 16.28
CA LEU A 462 -9.84 -5.60 16.71
C LEU A 462 -9.12 -4.92 17.89
N MET A 463 -8.38 -5.67 18.71
CA MET A 463 -7.58 -5.12 19.81
C MET A 463 -6.40 -4.27 19.31
N LEU A 464 -5.92 -4.50 18.08
CA LEU A 464 -4.90 -3.69 17.43
C LEU A 464 -5.41 -2.29 17.03
N LYS A 465 -6.74 -2.09 17.01
CA LYS A 465 -7.40 -0.79 16.73
C LYS A 465 -6.94 -0.13 15.43
N THR A 466 -6.74 -0.93 14.38
CA THR A 466 -6.31 -0.45 13.05
C THR A 466 -7.30 0.58 12.47
N LYS A 467 -6.76 1.71 11.99
CA LYS A 467 -7.53 2.83 11.44
C LYS A 467 -6.77 3.60 10.36
N ASN A 468 -7.50 4.26 9.45
CA ASN A 468 -6.96 5.12 8.40
C ASN A 468 -5.88 4.39 7.58
N VAL A 469 -4.69 4.98 7.40
CA VAL A 469 -3.58 4.37 6.65
C VAL A 469 -3.18 2.99 7.16
N GLN A 470 -3.45 2.66 8.43
CA GLN A 470 -3.17 1.34 8.98
C GLN A 470 -4.00 0.24 8.29
N VAL A 471 -5.18 0.58 7.75
CA VAL A 471 -6.00 -0.32 6.93
C VAL A 471 -5.17 -0.80 5.74
N ASP A 472 -4.50 0.09 5.02
CA ASP A 472 -3.75 -0.26 3.82
C ASP A 472 -2.54 -1.17 4.09
N ILE A 473 -1.94 -1.05 5.28
CA ILE A 473 -0.70 -1.74 5.61
C ILE A 473 -0.90 -3.01 6.47
N ALA A 474 -2.02 -3.15 7.19
CA ALA A 474 -2.21 -4.23 8.18
C ALA A 474 -3.49 -5.08 7.97
N ASP A 475 -4.49 -4.62 7.23
CA ASP A 475 -5.73 -5.40 7.03
C ASP A 475 -5.48 -6.72 6.30
N PHE A 476 -4.39 -6.81 5.54
CA PHE A 476 -4.00 -8.05 4.84
C PHE A 476 -3.86 -9.24 5.79
N ILE A 477 -3.50 -9.00 7.06
CA ILE A 477 -3.36 -10.03 8.11
C ILE A 477 -4.63 -10.86 8.25
N VAL A 478 -5.81 -10.27 8.07
CA VAL A 478 -7.10 -10.96 8.23
C VAL A 478 -7.94 -11.01 6.96
N TYR A 479 -7.71 -10.13 5.97
CA TYR A 479 -8.60 -10.02 4.80
C TYR A 479 -7.99 -10.50 3.48
N SER A 480 -6.79 -11.09 3.46
CA SER A 480 -6.17 -11.53 2.20
C SER A 480 -7.00 -12.54 1.40
N ARG A 481 -7.86 -13.32 2.06
CA ARG A 481 -8.70 -14.36 1.43
C ARG A 481 -10.10 -14.43 2.05
N PHE A 482 -10.64 -13.28 2.48
CA PHE A 482 -11.82 -13.27 3.36
C PHE A 482 -13.06 -13.97 2.80
N ALA A 483 -13.24 -13.99 1.47
CA ALA A 483 -14.37 -14.65 0.82
C ALA A 483 -14.31 -16.17 0.94
N THR A 484 -13.12 -16.74 1.13
CA THR A 484 -12.89 -18.19 1.18
C THR A 484 -12.37 -18.68 2.53
N MET A 485 -12.10 -17.77 3.47
CA MET A 485 -11.74 -18.09 4.84
C MET A 485 -12.96 -18.22 5.75
N PHE A 486 -13.85 -17.21 5.76
CA PHE A 486 -15.04 -17.20 6.61
C PHE A 486 -16.18 -16.36 6.02
N PRO A 487 -16.93 -16.92 5.05
CA PRO A 487 -17.95 -16.21 4.27
C PRO A 487 -19.29 -16.04 5.02
N LEU A 488 -19.28 -15.44 6.21
CA LEU A 488 -20.49 -15.16 6.98
C LEU A 488 -20.86 -13.67 6.92
N LYS A 489 -21.75 -13.29 5.99
CA LYS A 489 -22.15 -11.88 5.74
C LYS A 489 -22.59 -11.11 6.98
N THR A 490 -23.28 -11.78 7.90
CA THR A 490 -23.85 -11.15 9.09
C THR A 490 -22.81 -10.91 10.18
N HIS A 491 -21.62 -11.51 10.05
CA HIS A 491 -20.53 -11.37 11.01
C HIS A 491 -19.80 -10.04 10.81
N ASP A 492 -19.33 -9.46 11.92
CA ASP A 492 -18.69 -8.15 11.91
C ASP A 492 -17.35 -8.16 11.14
N TYR A 493 -16.73 -9.33 10.98
CA TYR A 493 -15.59 -9.57 10.09
C TYR A 493 -15.85 -9.05 8.65
N ILE A 494 -16.95 -9.48 8.03
CA ILE A 494 -17.28 -9.08 6.65
C ILE A 494 -17.75 -7.62 6.61
N LYS A 495 -18.56 -7.19 7.59
CA LYS A 495 -19.02 -5.80 7.66
C LYS A 495 -17.85 -4.83 7.76
N ARG A 496 -16.84 -5.15 8.59
CA ARG A 496 -15.67 -4.32 8.79
C ARG A 496 -14.81 -4.21 7.53
N ALA A 497 -14.67 -5.27 6.75
CA ALA A 497 -14.00 -5.21 5.44
C ALA A 497 -14.68 -4.17 4.53
N TYR A 498 -16.00 -4.22 4.38
CA TYR A 498 -16.73 -3.26 3.55
C TYR A 498 -16.68 -1.83 4.11
N GLU A 499 -16.80 -1.66 5.43
CA GLU A 499 -16.65 -0.35 6.07
C GLU A 499 -15.27 0.27 5.82
N ASN A 500 -14.21 -0.53 5.87
CA ASN A 500 -12.85 -0.05 5.61
C ASN A 500 -12.68 0.37 4.14
N LEU A 501 -13.27 -0.37 3.19
CA LEU A 501 -13.28 -0.02 1.77
C LEU A 501 -13.95 1.36 1.53
N GLU A 502 -15.09 1.60 2.19
CA GLU A 502 -15.85 2.85 2.06
C GLU A 502 -15.22 4.03 2.83
N LYS A 503 -14.89 3.85 4.11
CA LYS A 503 -14.43 4.93 4.99
C LYS A 503 -13.00 5.37 4.69
N PHE A 504 -12.11 4.43 4.38
CA PHE A 504 -10.71 4.77 4.09
C PHE A 504 -10.54 5.11 2.61
N TYR A 505 -10.69 4.14 1.70
CA TYR A 505 -10.34 4.36 0.30
C TYR A 505 -11.29 5.34 -0.41
N GLN A 506 -12.61 5.19 -0.27
CA GLN A 506 -13.55 6.07 -0.97
C GLN A 506 -13.67 7.46 -0.31
N SER A 507 -13.71 7.52 1.03
CA SER A 507 -13.97 8.79 1.74
C SER A 507 -12.70 9.54 2.14
N SER A 508 -11.73 8.86 2.77
CA SER A 508 -10.54 9.54 3.31
C SER A 508 -9.47 9.75 2.24
N ALA A 509 -9.11 8.69 1.52
CA ALA A 509 -8.13 8.76 0.44
C ALA A 509 -8.68 9.49 -0.80
N GLY A 510 -9.98 9.38 -1.09
CA GLY A 510 -10.63 10.14 -2.16
C GLY A 510 -10.54 11.67 -2.05
N ARG A 511 -10.08 12.22 -0.90
CA ARG A 511 -9.84 13.65 -0.71
C ARG A 511 -8.39 14.08 -0.96
N LEU A 512 -7.47 13.17 -1.27
CA LEU A 512 -6.05 13.49 -1.42
C LEU A 512 -5.77 14.46 -2.58
N SER A 513 -6.46 14.32 -3.71
CA SER A 513 -6.34 15.29 -4.82
C SER A 513 -6.77 16.70 -4.42
N GLN A 514 -7.80 16.83 -3.57
CA GLN A 514 -8.25 18.11 -3.02
C GLN A 514 -7.22 18.67 -2.01
N LEU A 515 -6.60 17.81 -1.20
CA LEU A 515 -5.52 18.23 -0.30
C LEU A 515 -4.28 18.72 -1.07
N ALA A 516 -3.98 18.13 -2.24
CA ALA A 516 -2.93 18.62 -3.12
C ALA A 516 -3.27 20.03 -3.64
N GLN A 517 -4.50 20.27 -4.09
CA GLN A 517 -4.98 21.59 -4.48
C GLN A 517 -4.82 22.62 -3.35
N ILE A 518 -5.28 22.29 -2.14
CA ILE A 518 -5.14 23.17 -0.97
C ILE A 518 -3.66 23.47 -0.65
N ALA A 519 -2.77 22.50 -0.85
CA ALA A 519 -1.33 22.71 -0.63
C ALA A 519 -0.72 23.69 -1.64
N PHE A 520 -1.18 23.66 -2.90
CA PHE A 520 -0.84 24.67 -3.91
C PHE A 520 -1.33 26.07 -3.50
N GLU A 521 -2.61 26.19 -3.11
CA GLU A 521 -3.25 27.45 -2.68
C GLU A 521 -2.58 28.05 -1.43
N ARG A 522 -2.17 27.21 -0.48
CA ARG A 522 -1.50 27.63 0.76
C ARG A 522 0.02 27.78 0.65
N LYS A 523 0.57 27.75 -0.56
CA LYS A 523 2.02 27.88 -0.83
C LYS A 523 2.87 26.85 -0.06
N SER A 524 2.29 25.69 0.25
CA SER A 524 2.92 24.60 1.00
C SER A 524 3.61 23.62 0.04
N TYR A 525 4.46 24.18 -0.83
CA TYR A 525 5.03 23.47 -1.98
C TYR A 525 5.79 22.19 -1.61
N SER A 526 6.49 22.21 -0.47
CA SER A 526 7.23 21.08 0.10
C SER A 526 6.40 19.84 0.43
N LYS A 527 5.06 19.93 0.45
CA LYS A 527 4.17 18.80 0.72
C LYS A 527 3.51 18.22 -0.53
N ILE A 528 3.47 18.96 -1.63
CA ILE A 528 2.69 18.61 -2.82
C ILE A 528 3.14 17.29 -3.44
N ILE A 529 4.46 17.14 -3.68
CA ILE A 529 5.01 15.91 -4.28
C ILE A 529 4.66 14.70 -3.41
N GLY A 530 4.81 14.81 -2.09
CA GLY A 530 4.47 13.74 -1.15
C GLY A 530 2.98 13.40 -1.11
N ILE A 531 2.09 14.39 -1.22
CA ILE A 531 0.63 14.14 -1.31
C ILE A 531 0.28 13.42 -2.61
N LEU A 532 0.87 13.83 -3.74
CA LEU A 532 0.62 13.20 -5.05
C LEU A 532 1.19 11.78 -5.11
N GLU A 533 2.37 11.56 -4.54
CA GLU A 533 2.96 10.21 -4.39
C GLU A 533 2.08 9.31 -3.52
N PHE A 534 1.59 9.84 -2.39
CA PHE A 534 0.69 9.09 -1.53
C PHE A 534 -0.65 8.79 -2.22
N ASN A 535 -1.19 9.72 -3.00
CA ASN A 535 -2.40 9.48 -3.80
C ASN A 535 -2.20 8.34 -4.80
N ASP A 536 -1.13 8.39 -5.59
CA ASP A 536 -0.81 7.33 -6.58
C ASP A 536 -0.65 5.96 -5.91
N ARG A 537 0.07 5.89 -4.78
CA ARG A 537 0.27 4.65 -4.02
C ARG A 537 -1.03 4.06 -3.46
N ILE A 538 -1.97 4.89 -3.01
CA ILE A 538 -3.25 4.42 -2.49
C ILE A 538 -4.21 4.05 -3.63
N ASP A 539 -4.20 4.80 -4.73
CA ASP A 539 -5.06 4.50 -5.89
C ASP A 539 -4.70 3.15 -6.53
N ARG A 540 -3.41 2.83 -6.57
CA ARG A 540 -2.86 1.55 -7.05
C ARG A 540 -2.63 0.51 -5.95
N SER A 541 -3.10 0.75 -4.72
CA SER A 541 -2.82 -0.13 -3.58
C SER A 541 -3.26 -1.59 -3.83
N SER A 542 -2.35 -2.54 -3.61
CA SER A 542 -2.63 -3.97 -3.70
C SER A 542 -3.74 -4.37 -2.71
N MET A 543 -3.75 -3.81 -1.51
CA MET A 543 -4.79 -4.11 -0.51
C MET A 543 -6.18 -3.64 -0.96
N LYS A 544 -6.27 -2.45 -1.58
CA LYS A 544 -7.53 -1.91 -2.14
C LYS A 544 -8.10 -2.86 -3.20
N TRP A 545 -7.26 -3.30 -4.14
CA TRP A 545 -7.66 -4.19 -5.24
C TRP A 545 -7.97 -5.61 -4.77
N LEU A 546 -7.23 -6.10 -3.77
CA LEU A 546 -7.53 -7.36 -3.09
C LEU A 546 -8.90 -7.33 -2.42
N MET A 547 -9.20 -6.27 -1.65
CA MET A 547 -10.53 -6.13 -1.03
C MET A 547 -11.65 -6.02 -2.05
N ALA A 548 -11.44 -5.27 -3.15
CA ALA A 548 -12.44 -5.12 -4.21
C ALA A 548 -12.74 -6.46 -4.90
N SER A 549 -11.72 -7.22 -5.29
CA SER A 549 -11.87 -8.52 -5.95
C SER A 549 -12.49 -9.57 -5.01
N GLU A 550 -12.03 -9.66 -3.76
CA GLU A 550 -12.64 -10.55 -2.76
C GLU A 550 -14.09 -10.17 -2.44
N SER A 551 -14.46 -8.88 -2.50
CA SER A 551 -15.86 -8.45 -2.34
C SER A 551 -16.76 -8.97 -3.47
N VAL A 552 -16.27 -8.93 -4.72
CA VAL A 552 -16.99 -9.50 -5.87
C VAL A 552 -17.08 -11.02 -5.75
N LYS A 553 -16.00 -11.68 -5.34
CA LYS A 553 -15.93 -13.13 -5.10
C LYS A 553 -16.90 -13.56 -4.01
N MET A 554 -16.98 -12.82 -2.90
CA MET A 554 -17.92 -13.03 -1.81
C MET A 554 -19.37 -12.90 -2.27
N ALA A 555 -19.69 -11.82 -3.02
CA ALA A 555 -21.02 -11.65 -3.59
C ALA A 555 -21.39 -12.80 -4.53
N ARG A 556 -20.43 -13.31 -5.33
CA ARG A 556 -20.63 -14.49 -6.20
C ARG A 556 -20.90 -15.75 -5.41
N LEU A 557 -20.06 -16.05 -4.41
CA LEU A 557 -20.17 -17.24 -3.55
C LEU A 557 -21.54 -17.31 -2.88
N CYS A 558 -22.06 -16.18 -2.44
CA CYS A 558 -23.33 -16.07 -1.75
C CYS A 558 -24.54 -15.73 -2.63
N ASN A 559 -24.40 -15.79 -3.97
CA ASN A 559 -25.46 -15.49 -4.95
C ASN A 559 -26.08 -14.08 -4.83
N ASP A 560 -25.31 -13.08 -4.39
CA ASP A 560 -25.73 -11.68 -4.34
C ASP A 560 -25.62 -10.97 -5.70
N LYS A 561 -26.22 -9.78 -5.77
CA LYS A 561 -26.04 -8.88 -6.90
C LYS A 561 -24.60 -8.36 -6.92
N ARG A 562 -23.94 -8.46 -8.07
CA ARG A 562 -22.54 -8.03 -8.28
C ARG A 562 -22.39 -6.75 -9.09
N GLY A 563 -23.45 -6.28 -9.75
CA GLY A 563 -23.37 -5.23 -10.76
C GLY A 563 -22.74 -3.92 -10.26
N GLU A 564 -23.09 -3.45 -9.07
CA GLU A 564 -22.52 -2.21 -8.50
C GLU A 564 -21.04 -2.37 -8.14
N LEU A 565 -20.64 -3.54 -7.62
CA LEU A 565 -19.25 -3.86 -7.29
C LEU A 565 -18.39 -3.91 -8.56
N LEU A 566 -18.85 -4.62 -9.59
CA LEU A 566 -18.22 -4.69 -10.91
C LEU A 566 -18.10 -3.29 -11.55
N GLN A 567 -19.17 -2.48 -11.49
CA GLN A 567 -19.15 -1.13 -12.03
C GLN A 567 -18.09 -0.27 -11.34
N SER A 568 -18.05 -0.28 -9.99
CA SER A 568 -17.04 0.46 -9.22
C SER A 568 -15.62 0.00 -9.54
N MET A 569 -15.43 -1.31 -9.71
CA MET A 569 -14.15 -1.91 -10.08
C MET A 569 -13.70 -1.46 -11.48
N HIS A 570 -14.60 -1.45 -12.48
CA HIS A 570 -14.33 -0.92 -13.82
C HIS A 570 -14.00 0.58 -13.82
N GLU A 571 -14.73 1.38 -13.03
CA GLU A 571 -14.48 2.82 -12.90
C GLU A 571 -13.07 3.08 -12.35
N GLN A 572 -12.67 2.37 -11.29
CA GLN A 572 -11.33 2.47 -10.72
C GLN A 572 -10.25 1.92 -11.68
N TRP A 573 -10.56 0.88 -12.46
CA TRP A 573 -9.63 0.30 -13.43
C TRP A 573 -9.29 1.31 -14.53
N ARG A 574 -10.30 2.02 -15.04
CA ARG A 574 -10.12 3.09 -16.03
C ARG A 574 -9.24 4.22 -15.51
N LEU A 575 -9.25 4.52 -14.21
CA LEU A 575 -8.35 5.52 -13.63
C LEU A 575 -6.89 5.05 -13.70
N MET A 576 -6.60 3.78 -13.42
CA MET A 576 -5.25 3.22 -13.61
C MET A 576 -4.81 3.25 -15.07
N GLU A 577 -5.71 2.88 -15.99
CA GLU A 577 -5.45 2.95 -17.44
C GLU A 577 -5.12 4.39 -17.88
N MET A 578 -5.82 5.39 -17.34
CA MET A 578 -5.59 6.81 -17.62
C MET A 578 -4.20 7.29 -17.14
N ILE A 579 -3.74 6.80 -15.97
CA ILE A 579 -2.38 7.08 -15.46
C ILE A 579 -1.32 6.45 -16.38
N GLY A 580 -1.65 5.36 -17.07
CA GLY A 580 -0.75 4.65 -17.98
C GLY A 580 0.15 3.64 -17.28
N ASN A 581 -0.13 3.35 -16.00
CA ASN A 581 0.53 2.31 -15.24
C ASN A 581 -0.54 1.44 -14.55
N ILE A 582 -0.59 0.17 -14.93
CA ILE A 582 -1.55 -0.81 -14.41
C ILE A 582 -0.89 -1.67 -13.30
N SER A 583 0.37 -1.41 -12.96
CA SER A 583 1.03 -2.07 -11.84
C SER A 583 0.41 -1.63 -10.52
N PHE A 584 0.34 -2.55 -9.56
CA PHE A 584 -0.08 -2.21 -8.21
C PHE A 584 1.07 -1.57 -7.40
N SER A 585 0.72 -1.13 -6.21
CA SER A 585 1.62 -0.60 -5.19
C SER A 585 1.40 -1.41 -3.93
N ASP A 586 2.30 -2.34 -3.63
CA ASP A 586 2.21 -3.09 -2.39
C ASP A 586 2.67 -2.24 -1.20
N ASN A 587 1.71 -1.87 -0.35
CA ASN A 587 1.94 -1.11 0.87
C ASN A 587 1.83 -1.98 2.13
N ARG A 588 1.61 -3.29 2.01
CA ARG A 588 1.43 -4.21 3.14
C ARG A 588 2.72 -4.31 3.95
N ASP A 589 2.61 -4.18 5.26
CA ASP A 589 3.76 -4.21 6.16
C ASP A 589 3.99 -5.64 6.67
N TYR A 590 4.74 -6.43 5.92
CA TYR A 590 5.15 -7.78 6.35
C TYR A 590 6.15 -7.76 7.52
N ARG A 591 6.85 -6.64 7.74
CA ARG A 591 7.84 -6.51 8.82
C ARG A 591 7.20 -6.46 10.20
N ILE A 592 5.88 -6.31 10.27
CA ILE A 592 5.11 -6.43 11.52
C ILE A 592 5.29 -7.80 12.19
N PHE A 593 5.64 -8.84 11.42
CA PHE A 593 5.95 -10.18 11.93
C PHE A 593 7.42 -10.37 12.33
N GLY A 594 8.30 -9.46 11.90
CA GLY A 594 9.75 -9.51 12.13
C GLY A 594 10.53 -8.92 10.95
N PRO A 595 11.79 -8.49 11.17
CA PRO A 595 12.58 -7.81 10.14
C PRO A 595 12.91 -8.68 8.92
N ASP A 596 12.96 -10.00 9.10
CA ASP A 596 13.32 -10.98 8.07
C ASP A 596 12.13 -11.50 7.25
N ILE A 597 10.90 -11.10 7.61
CA ILE A 597 9.68 -11.55 6.94
C ILE A 597 9.35 -10.62 5.77
N GLN A 598 9.29 -11.20 4.58
CA GLN A 598 8.98 -10.52 3.33
C GLN A 598 8.00 -11.37 2.50
N GLN A 599 7.29 -10.73 1.57
CA GLN A 599 6.22 -11.35 0.79
C GLN A 599 6.68 -12.57 -0.04
N ASP A 600 7.86 -12.47 -0.63
CA ASP A 600 8.49 -13.50 -1.46
C ASP A 600 9.05 -14.67 -0.63
N LYS A 601 9.21 -14.47 0.69
CA LYS A 601 9.79 -15.44 1.60
C LYS A 601 8.93 -15.63 2.85
N LEU A 602 7.65 -15.95 2.64
CA LEU A 602 6.72 -16.21 3.74
C LEU A 602 6.91 -17.62 4.33
N PRO A 603 7.02 -17.74 5.67
CA PRO A 603 7.01 -19.05 6.34
C PRO A 603 5.66 -19.75 6.14
N HIS A 604 5.64 -21.07 6.29
CA HIS A 604 4.45 -21.90 6.06
C HIS A 604 3.19 -21.39 6.80
N VAL A 605 3.35 -20.98 8.05
CA VAL A 605 2.25 -20.43 8.88
C VAL A 605 1.66 -19.12 8.36
N LEU A 606 2.40 -18.37 7.53
CA LEU A 606 1.93 -17.12 6.93
C LEU A 606 1.52 -17.28 5.46
N ARG A 607 1.55 -18.49 4.88
CA ARG A 607 1.25 -18.70 3.45
C ARG A 607 -0.17 -18.32 3.04
N TYR A 608 -1.11 -18.22 3.98
CA TYR A 608 -2.45 -17.69 3.69
C TYR A 608 -2.42 -16.21 3.24
N LEU A 609 -1.34 -15.48 3.55
CA LEU A 609 -1.04 -14.11 3.13
C LEU A 609 -0.34 -14.05 1.76
N SER A 610 0.03 -15.19 1.18
CA SER A 610 0.72 -15.27 -0.11
C SER A 610 -0.26 -14.90 -1.22
N VAL A 611 -0.38 -13.60 -1.45
CA VAL A 611 -1.21 -12.98 -2.48
C VAL A 611 -0.37 -11.88 -3.13
N SER A 612 0.27 -12.21 -4.25
CA SER A 612 1.09 -11.27 -5.00
C SER A 612 0.26 -10.31 -5.85
N ASP A 613 0.89 -9.29 -6.40
CA ASP A 613 0.24 -8.34 -7.31
C ASP A 613 -0.27 -9.05 -8.57
N GLU A 614 0.44 -10.09 -9.03
CA GLU A 614 0.04 -10.93 -10.17
C GLU A 614 -1.22 -11.76 -9.85
N ILE A 615 -1.36 -12.25 -8.61
CA ILE A 615 -2.55 -12.98 -8.17
C ILE A 615 -3.75 -12.03 -8.08
N ILE A 616 -3.56 -10.82 -7.56
CA ILE A 616 -4.63 -9.81 -7.51
C ILE A 616 -5.08 -9.45 -8.93
N MET A 617 -4.13 -9.31 -9.87
CA MET A 617 -4.38 -9.05 -11.28
C MET A 617 -5.20 -10.19 -11.92
N LEU A 618 -4.79 -11.44 -11.68
CA LEU A 618 -5.52 -12.64 -12.12
C LEU A 618 -6.96 -12.66 -11.60
N ASP A 619 -7.16 -12.36 -10.31
CA ASP A 619 -8.49 -12.33 -9.70
C ASP A 619 -9.37 -11.23 -10.31
N CYS A 620 -8.80 -10.06 -10.59
CA CYS A 620 -9.52 -8.98 -11.27
C CYS A 620 -9.97 -9.40 -12.67
N ILE A 621 -9.03 -9.91 -13.47
CA ILE A 621 -9.25 -10.37 -14.85
C ILE A 621 -10.27 -11.52 -14.88
N LYS A 622 -10.18 -12.46 -13.93
CA LYS A 622 -11.14 -13.56 -13.79
C LYS A 622 -12.56 -13.06 -13.62
N GLU A 623 -12.79 -12.09 -12.75
CA GLU A 623 -14.14 -11.55 -12.54
C GLU A 623 -14.66 -10.76 -13.77
N PHE A 624 -13.78 -10.06 -14.51
CA PHE A 624 -14.13 -9.46 -15.81
C PHE A 624 -14.49 -10.51 -16.88
N MET A 625 -13.75 -11.62 -16.97
CA MET A 625 -14.12 -12.73 -17.85
C MET A 625 -15.49 -13.29 -17.48
N ILE A 626 -15.72 -13.55 -16.19
CA ILE A 626 -17.00 -14.08 -15.67
C ILE A 626 -18.19 -13.17 -16.03
N GLU A 627 -18.00 -11.85 -16.04
CA GLU A 627 -19.02 -10.88 -16.44
C GLU A 627 -19.42 -11.03 -17.92
N LEU A 628 -18.46 -11.30 -18.82
CA LEU A 628 -18.66 -11.35 -20.27
C LEU A 628 -19.10 -12.72 -20.80
N ILE A 629 -18.83 -13.81 -20.06
CA ILE A 629 -19.19 -15.19 -20.46
C ILE A 629 -20.67 -15.35 -20.88
N PRO A 630 -21.66 -14.81 -20.13
CA PRO A 630 -23.08 -14.92 -20.51
C PRO A 630 -23.45 -14.25 -21.83
N SER A 631 -22.81 -13.12 -22.17
CA SER A 631 -23.10 -12.35 -23.39
C SER A 631 -22.33 -12.84 -24.62
N ARG A 632 -21.33 -13.71 -24.43
CA ARG A 632 -20.34 -14.12 -25.46
C ARG A 632 -19.54 -12.95 -26.00
N GLU A 633 -19.47 -11.85 -25.25
CA GLU A 633 -18.69 -10.70 -25.64
C GLU A 633 -17.20 -10.95 -25.39
N ARG A 634 -16.39 -10.30 -26.21
CA ARG A 634 -14.93 -10.31 -26.10
C ARG A 634 -14.51 -8.86 -25.94
N ASP A 635 -13.59 -8.63 -25.02
CA ASP A 635 -13.04 -7.31 -24.76
C ASP A 635 -11.57 -7.29 -25.18
N ALA A 636 -11.23 -6.39 -26.10
CA ALA A 636 -9.89 -6.32 -26.67
C ALA A 636 -8.83 -5.92 -25.64
N LYS A 637 -9.19 -5.12 -24.62
CA LYS A 637 -8.25 -4.76 -23.55
C LYS A 637 -7.98 -5.97 -22.65
N LEU A 638 -9.03 -6.69 -22.27
CA LEU A 638 -8.94 -7.93 -21.50
C LEU A 638 -8.09 -8.98 -22.22
N GLU A 639 -8.26 -9.13 -23.53
CA GLU A 639 -7.41 -10.01 -24.36
C GLU A 639 -5.95 -9.56 -24.35
N SER A 640 -5.69 -8.25 -24.49
CA SER A 640 -4.32 -7.72 -24.39
C SER A 640 -3.69 -7.97 -23.01
N TYR A 641 -4.46 -7.91 -21.92
CA TYR A 641 -3.98 -8.26 -20.59
C TYR A 641 -3.62 -9.74 -20.50
N LEU A 642 -4.49 -10.63 -20.98
CA LEU A 642 -4.23 -12.07 -21.01
C LEU A 642 -2.99 -12.43 -21.86
N GLU A 643 -2.77 -11.75 -22.99
CA GLU A 643 -1.58 -11.95 -23.83
C GLU A 643 -0.29 -11.52 -23.11
N LYS A 644 -0.30 -10.35 -22.46
CA LYS A 644 0.84 -9.86 -21.68
C LYS A 644 1.22 -10.82 -20.56
N MET A 645 0.23 -11.40 -19.88
CA MET A 645 0.44 -12.38 -18.81
C MET A 645 1.02 -13.71 -19.30
N ARG A 646 0.82 -14.07 -20.58
CA ARG A 646 1.43 -15.27 -21.17
C ARG A 646 2.84 -15.00 -21.68
N ALA A 647 3.10 -13.80 -22.16
CA ALA A 647 4.39 -13.41 -22.71
C ALA A 647 5.50 -13.27 -21.65
N SER A 648 5.16 -13.11 -20.38
CA SER A 648 6.12 -12.92 -19.28
C SER A 648 6.96 -14.15 -18.90
N GLY A 649 6.77 -15.31 -19.54
CA GLY A 649 7.60 -16.52 -19.37
C GLY A 649 7.36 -17.28 -18.05
N GLU A 650 7.07 -16.56 -16.96
CA GLU A 650 6.49 -17.07 -15.74
C GLU A 650 5.00 -16.74 -15.77
N SER A 651 4.14 -17.75 -16.00
CA SER A 651 2.71 -17.51 -15.92
C SER A 651 2.34 -17.18 -14.47
N PRO A 652 1.64 -16.07 -14.19
CA PRO A 652 1.06 -15.77 -12.87
C PRO A 652 0.28 -16.94 -12.26
N ILE A 653 -0.24 -17.82 -13.11
CA ILE A 653 -0.96 -19.05 -12.72
C ILE A 653 -0.05 -20.01 -11.95
N HIS A 654 1.26 -20.03 -12.21
CA HIS A 654 2.23 -20.86 -11.50
C HIS A 654 2.55 -20.37 -10.08
N ALA A 655 2.32 -19.08 -9.81
CA ALA A 655 2.47 -18.51 -8.47
C ALA A 655 1.21 -18.68 -7.60
N ALA A 656 0.06 -18.97 -8.21
CA ALA A 656 -1.19 -19.20 -7.49
C ALA A 656 -1.24 -20.58 -6.82
N ASP A 657 -2.01 -20.71 -5.74
CA ASP A 657 -2.34 -22.02 -5.17
C ASP A 657 -3.00 -22.90 -6.26
N SER A 658 -2.73 -24.21 -6.23
CA SER A 658 -3.15 -25.12 -7.31
C SER A 658 -4.66 -25.08 -7.60
N VAL A 659 -5.49 -24.79 -6.58
CA VAL A 659 -6.95 -24.66 -6.71
C VAL A 659 -7.38 -23.33 -7.33
N ASP A 660 -6.66 -22.24 -7.05
CA ASP A 660 -6.91 -20.91 -7.63
C ASP A 660 -6.52 -20.92 -9.12
N ALA A 661 -5.39 -21.54 -9.45
CA ALA A 661 -4.94 -21.79 -10.81
C ALA A 661 -5.99 -22.57 -11.61
N TRP A 662 -6.47 -23.70 -11.07
CA TRP A 662 -7.55 -24.49 -11.68
C TRP A 662 -8.83 -23.66 -11.88
N SER A 663 -9.23 -22.86 -10.89
CA SER A 663 -10.42 -22.00 -11.00
C SER A 663 -10.28 -20.98 -12.12
N PHE A 664 -9.10 -20.38 -12.26
CA PHE A 664 -8.80 -19.45 -13.35
C PHE A 664 -8.87 -20.14 -14.71
N GLU A 665 -8.22 -21.29 -14.87
CA GLU A 665 -8.21 -22.07 -16.13
C GLU A 665 -9.62 -22.45 -16.60
N VAL A 666 -10.49 -22.84 -15.67
CA VAL A 666 -11.90 -23.14 -15.94
C VAL A 666 -12.63 -21.98 -16.58
N PHE A 667 -12.52 -20.77 -16.02
CA PHE A 667 -13.21 -19.60 -16.57
C PHE A 667 -12.53 -19.06 -17.82
N HIS A 668 -11.20 -19.15 -17.87
CA HIS A 668 -10.43 -18.81 -19.05
C HIS A 668 -10.82 -19.68 -20.25
N ASP A 669 -10.94 -21.01 -20.10
CA ASP A 669 -11.38 -21.89 -21.19
C ASP A 669 -12.80 -21.56 -21.67
N LEU A 670 -13.71 -21.24 -20.75
CA LEU A 670 -15.08 -20.84 -21.11
C LEU A 670 -15.14 -19.48 -21.84
N TYR A 671 -14.28 -18.54 -21.47
CA TYR A 671 -14.17 -17.23 -22.12
C TYR A 671 -13.45 -17.31 -23.48
N ALA A 672 -12.27 -17.93 -23.51
CA ALA A 672 -11.37 -17.95 -24.66
C ALA A 672 -11.74 -19.00 -25.71
N ASN A 673 -12.13 -20.21 -25.26
CA ASN A 673 -12.28 -21.40 -26.10
C ASN A 673 -13.72 -21.95 -26.17
N ASP A 674 -14.71 -21.20 -25.67
CA ASP A 674 -16.11 -21.63 -25.56
C ASP A 674 -16.28 -22.97 -24.80
N GLY A 675 -15.40 -23.25 -23.83
CA GLY A 675 -15.49 -24.43 -22.98
C GLY A 675 -15.02 -25.73 -23.63
N ALA A 676 -14.17 -25.66 -24.66
CA ALA A 676 -13.68 -26.83 -25.39
C ALA A 676 -13.02 -27.90 -24.49
N ASN A 677 -12.36 -27.49 -23.40
CA ASN A 677 -11.64 -28.38 -22.48
C ASN A 677 -12.33 -28.51 -21.12
N LEU A 678 -13.48 -27.87 -20.94
CA LEU A 678 -14.15 -27.73 -19.65
C LEU A 678 -14.55 -29.06 -19.00
N LEU A 679 -14.92 -30.07 -19.80
CA LEU A 679 -15.25 -31.41 -19.27
C LEU A 679 -14.03 -32.10 -18.65
N GLU A 680 -12.86 -31.97 -19.28
CA GLU A 680 -11.61 -32.52 -18.76
C GLU A 680 -11.18 -31.79 -17.50
N LEU A 681 -11.20 -30.45 -17.50
CA LEU A 681 -10.88 -29.62 -16.34
C LEU A 681 -11.77 -29.91 -15.12
N VAL A 682 -13.07 -30.15 -15.33
CA VAL A 682 -14.00 -30.52 -14.24
C VAL A 682 -13.80 -31.96 -13.78
N LYS A 683 -13.52 -32.90 -14.68
CA LYS A 683 -13.21 -34.29 -14.30
C LYS A 683 -11.89 -34.40 -13.53
N ASN A 684 -10.92 -33.57 -13.87
CA ASN A 684 -9.62 -33.49 -13.24
C ASN A 684 -9.65 -32.80 -11.87
N LEU A 685 -10.82 -32.42 -11.35
CA LEU A 685 -10.96 -31.87 -10.00
C LEU A 685 -10.37 -32.79 -8.92
N SER A 686 -10.40 -34.12 -9.14
CA SER A 686 -9.78 -35.09 -8.23
C SER A 686 -8.25 -35.01 -8.17
N LEU A 687 -7.59 -34.39 -9.17
CA LEU A 687 -6.14 -34.14 -9.15
C LEU A 687 -5.76 -33.01 -8.18
N HIS A 688 -6.74 -32.25 -7.69
CA HIS A 688 -6.57 -31.27 -6.62
C HIS A 688 -7.14 -31.84 -5.33
N PRO A 689 -6.38 -32.68 -4.58
CA PRO A 689 -6.87 -33.30 -3.35
C PRO A 689 -7.33 -32.22 -2.38
N GLN A 690 -8.40 -32.51 -1.64
CA GLN A 690 -8.95 -31.59 -0.66
C GLN A 690 -8.07 -31.58 0.60
N SER A 691 -7.54 -30.40 0.95
CA SER A 691 -6.87 -30.19 2.22
C SER A 691 -7.80 -30.51 3.38
N THR A 692 -7.26 -31.18 4.40
CA THR A 692 -8.00 -31.69 5.57
C THR A 692 -7.74 -30.90 6.85
N SER A 693 -6.98 -29.82 6.80
CA SER A 693 -6.59 -29.03 7.96
C SER A 693 -6.29 -27.58 7.60
N THR A 694 -6.10 -26.74 8.62
CA THR A 694 -5.69 -25.33 8.52
C THR A 694 -6.68 -24.46 7.71
N TRP A 695 -6.24 -23.27 7.33
CA TRP A 695 -6.94 -22.36 6.43
C TRP A 695 -7.19 -22.96 5.04
N ARG A 696 -6.34 -23.89 4.59
CA ARG A 696 -6.48 -24.53 3.28
C ARG A 696 -7.76 -25.34 3.16
N LEU A 697 -8.23 -25.96 4.25
CA LEU A 697 -9.49 -26.71 4.27
C LEU A 697 -10.66 -25.86 3.78
N SER A 698 -10.90 -24.69 4.40
CA SER A 698 -12.00 -23.81 4.00
C SER A 698 -11.75 -23.15 2.64
N HIS A 699 -10.51 -22.68 2.41
CA HIS A 699 -10.15 -21.98 1.19
C HIS A 699 -10.34 -22.86 -0.07
N GLU A 700 -9.78 -24.08 -0.08
CA GLU A 700 -9.92 -24.98 -1.23
C GLU A 700 -11.36 -25.45 -1.42
N TYR A 701 -12.05 -25.79 -0.32
CA TYR A 701 -13.45 -26.22 -0.39
C TYR A 701 -14.32 -25.13 -1.04
N LEU A 702 -14.21 -23.89 -0.55
CA LEU A 702 -15.02 -22.77 -1.02
C LEU A 702 -14.63 -22.33 -2.44
N THR A 703 -13.36 -22.44 -2.81
CA THR A 703 -12.89 -22.15 -4.18
C THR A 703 -13.47 -23.14 -5.18
N LYS A 704 -13.44 -24.44 -4.87
CA LYS A 704 -14.08 -25.50 -5.68
C LYS A 704 -15.59 -25.28 -5.76
N MET A 705 -16.23 -25.10 -4.61
CA MET A 705 -17.68 -24.89 -4.50
C MET A 705 -18.15 -23.69 -5.33
N HIS A 706 -17.53 -22.53 -5.18
CA HIS A 706 -17.98 -21.34 -5.92
C HIS A 706 -17.73 -21.47 -7.42
N THR A 707 -16.66 -22.14 -7.83
CA THR A 707 -16.32 -22.32 -9.25
C THR A 707 -17.39 -23.16 -9.91
N LEU A 708 -17.71 -24.31 -9.32
CA LEU A 708 -18.76 -25.20 -9.80
C LEU A 708 -20.16 -24.56 -9.76
N LYS A 709 -20.52 -23.85 -8.68
CA LYS A 709 -21.80 -23.10 -8.60
C LYS A 709 -21.92 -22.06 -9.70
N THR A 710 -20.83 -21.36 -10.00
CA THR A 710 -20.81 -20.36 -11.07
C THR A 710 -21.00 -21.02 -12.43
N LEU A 711 -20.33 -22.14 -12.69
CA LEU A 711 -20.54 -22.92 -13.92
C LEU A 711 -21.99 -23.41 -14.06
N ASP A 712 -22.58 -23.99 -13.01
CA ASP A 712 -23.98 -24.46 -13.04
C ASP A 712 -24.98 -23.33 -13.33
N SER A 713 -24.65 -22.10 -12.93
CA SER A 713 -25.47 -20.92 -13.22
C SER A 713 -25.45 -20.48 -14.69
N PHE A 714 -24.43 -20.87 -15.47
CA PHE A 714 -24.30 -20.46 -16.86
C PHE A 714 -25.21 -21.27 -17.79
N LYS A 715 -26.31 -20.64 -18.20
CA LYS A 715 -27.28 -21.19 -19.19
C LYS A 715 -26.64 -21.59 -20.54
N ARG A 716 -25.45 -21.07 -20.85
CA ARG A 716 -24.69 -21.36 -22.08
C ARG A 716 -24.14 -22.78 -22.09
N ILE A 717 -23.80 -23.35 -20.93
CA ILE A 717 -23.37 -24.74 -20.83
C ILE A 717 -24.57 -25.60 -21.17
N LYS A 718 -24.49 -26.38 -22.26
CA LYS A 718 -25.59 -27.22 -22.76
C LYS A 718 -25.26 -28.70 -22.74
N ASP A 719 -23.98 -29.06 -22.77
CA ASP A 719 -23.51 -30.44 -22.71
C ASP A 719 -24.04 -31.14 -21.45
N SER A 720 -24.72 -32.28 -21.64
CA SER A 720 -25.35 -33.01 -20.54
C SER A 720 -24.32 -33.66 -19.63
N ALA A 721 -23.28 -34.28 -20.20
CA ALA A 721 -22.26 -34.98 -19.44
C ALA A 721 -21.47 -34.01 -18.54
N LEU A 722 -21.18 -32.81 -19.03
CA LEU A 722 -20.56 -31.75 -18.26
C LEU A 722 -21.48 -31.24 -17.14
N LYS A 723 -22.77 -30.99 -17.42
CA LYS A 723 -23.73 -30.60 -16.36
C LYS A 723 -23.84 -31.63 -15.26
N ASP A 724 -23.93 -32.90 -15.64
CA ASP A 724 -24.02 -34.01 -14.72
C ASP A 724 -22.74 -34.12 -13.88
N SER A 725 -21.56 -33.95 -14.51
CA SER A 725 -20.28 -33.88 -13.82
C SER A 725 -20.19 -32.72 -12.82
N ILE A 726 -20.59 -31.50 -13.22
CA ILE A 726 -20.60 -30.32 -12.33
C ILE A 726 -21.51 -30.57 -11.11
N LYS A 727 -22.75 -31.01 -11.34
CA LYS A 727 -23.72 -31.29 -10.26
C LYS A 727 -23.26 -32.41 -9.34
N THR A 728 -22.63 -33.45 -9.89
CA THR A 728 -22.08 -34.56 -9.12
C THR A 728 -20.97 -34.08 -8.21
N ASN A 729 -20.02 -33.29 -8.72
CA ASN A 729 -18.94 -32.71 -7.92
C ASN A 729 -19.46 -31.75 -6.83
N ILE A 730 -20.47 -30.92 -7.13
CA ILE A 730 -21.12 -30.07 -6.11
C ILE A 730 -21.72 -30.92 -5.00
N LYS A 731 -22.42 -32.00 -5.35
CA LYS A 731 -23.03 -32.91 -4.37
C LYS A 731 -21.97 -33.59 -3.51
N LEU A 732 -20.92 -34.14 -4.12
CA LEU A 732 -19.82 -34.79 -3.41
C LEU A 732 -19.13 -33.84 -2.41
N LEU A 733 -18.87 -32.59 -2.82
CA LEU A 733 -18.31 -31.59 -1.92
C LEU A 733 -19.24 -31.34 -0.73
N ARG A 734 -20.53 -31.08 -0.96
CA ARG A 734 -21.52 -30.86 0.11
C ARG A 734 -21.59 -32.01 1.09
N ASP A 735 -21.65 -33.24 0.56
CA ASP A 735 -21.75 -34.46 1.36
C ASP A 735 -20.49 -34.69 2.20
N SER A 736 -19.31 -34.22 1.75
CA SER A 736 -18.03 -34.35 2.47
C SER A 736 -17.78 -33.29 3.56
N CYS A 737 -18.45 -32.13 3.50
CA CYS A 737 -18.14 -30.96 4.34
C CYS A 737 -18.09 -31.29 5.83
N ASP A 738 -19.12 -31.95 6.36
CA ASP A 738 -19.18 -32.24 7.79
C ASP A 738 -18.09 -33.22 8.22
N SER A 739 -17.80 -34.24 7.40
CA SER A 739 -16.74 -35.22 7.69
C SER A 739 -15.35 -34.60 7.74
N LEU A 740 -15.02 -33.70 6.80
CA LEU A 740 -13.72 -33.03 6.73
C LEU A 740 -13.46 -32.17 7.97
N PHE A 741 -14.43 -31.35 8.36
CA PHE A 741 -14.30 -30.51 9.55
C PHE A 741 -14.29 -31.34 10.84
N SER A 742 -15.09 -32.40 10.93
CA SER A 742 -15.05 -33.29 12.11
C SER A 742 -13.70 -33.98 12.25
N GLN A 743 -13.09 -34.47 11.17
CA GLN A 743 -11.75 -35.05 11.19
C GLN A 743 -10.70 -34.03 11.65
N TYR A 744 -10.75 -32.81 11.11
CA TYR A 744 -9.82 -31.76 11.50
C TYR A 744 -9.98 -31.38 12.98
N ILE A 745 -11.23 -31.19 13.45
CA ILE A 745 -11.53 -30.89 14.84
C ILE A 745 -10.99 -32.00 15.76
N SER A 746 -11.24 -33.27 15.44
CA SER A 746 -10.71 -34.40 16.21
C SER A 746 -9.19 -34.37 16.27
N HIS A 747 -8.52 -34.07 15.16
CA HIS A 747 -7.06 -33.97 15.11
C HIS A 747 -6.54 -32.80 15.98
N VAL A 748 -7.19 -31.63 15.94
CA VAL A 748 -6.87 -30.49 16.82
C VAL A 748 -7.05 -30.87 18.29
N THR A 749 -8.17 -31.50 18.66
CA THR A 749 -8.41 -31.94 20.04
C THR A 749 -7.34 -32.93 20.51
N GLU A 750 -6.96 -33.89 19.67
CA GLU A 750 -5.89 -34.83 19.97
C GLU A 750 -4.55 -34.11 20.20
N MET A 751 -4.17 -33.16 19.33
CA MET A 751 -2.91 -32.42 19.47
C MET A 751 -2.90 -31.50 20.68
N CYS A 752 -4.04 -30.84 21.01
CA CYS A 752 -4.16 -30.07 22.26
C CYS A 752 -3.93 -30.96 23.49
N GLY A 753 -4.46 -32.19 23.51
CA GLY A 753 -4.22 -33.15 24.59
C GLY A 753 -2.75 -33.54 24.75
N LYS A 754 -1.96 -33.54 23.66
CA LYS A 754 -0.51 -33.80 23.72
C LYS A 754 0.27 -32.68 24.40
N LEU A 755 -0.23 -31.45 24.40
CA LEU A 755 0.42 -30.30 25.05
C LEU A 755 0.54 -30.46 26.58
N GLU A 756 -0.28 -31.30 27.21
CA GLU A 756 -0.22 -31.55 28.65
C GLU A 756 0.97 -32.47 29.04
N THR A 757 1.56 -33.17 28.07
CA THR A 757 2.56 -34.21 28.33
C THR A 757 3.81 -34.02 27.47
N GLY A 758 4.83 -34.85 27.69
CA GLY A 758 6.04 -34.84 26.87
C GLY A 758 6.84 -33.54 26.92
N PRO A 759 7.62 -33.23 25.87
CA PRO A 759 8.45 -32.01 25.80
C PRO A 759 7.63 -30.72 25.84
N SER A 760 6.47 -30.69 25.19
CA SER A 760 5.54 -29.56 25.17
C SER A 760 5.04 -29.21 26.58
N GLY A 761 4.59 -30.21 27.34
CA GLY A 761 4.16 -30.03 28.73
C GLY A 761 5.28 -29.59 29.66
N GLN A 762 6.49 -30.14 29.48
CA GLN A 762 7.67 -29.72 30.26
C GLN A 762 8.04 -28.25 30.02
N LEU A 763 8.00 -27.79 28.76
CA LEU A 763 8.25 -26.40 28.41
C LEU A 763 7.20 -25.48 29.06
N LEU A 764 5.91 -25.80 28.93
CA LEU A 764 4.83 -25.01 29.54
C LEU A 764 4.97 -24.95 31.06
N GLN A 765 5.28 -26.07 31.71
CA GLN A 765 5.53 -26.12 33.15
C GLN A 765 6.70 -25.23 33.56
N SER A 766 7.79 -25.23 32.79
CA SER A 766 8.97 -24.39 33.07
C SER A 766 8.68 -22.89 32.99
N LEU A 767 7.68 -22.49 32.19
CA LEU A 767 7.23 -21.10 32.03
C LEU A 767 6.04 -20.74 32.94
N GLY A 768 5.50 -21.71 33.69
CA GLY A 768 4.30 -21.54 34.51
C GLY A 768 3.04 -21.27 33.66
N TYR A 769 2.97 -21.83 32.46
CA TYR A 769 1.86 -21.62 31.51
C TYR A 769 0.90 -22.80 31.51
N ALA A 770 -0.39 -22.51 31.31
CA ALA A 770 -1.41 -23.53 31.17
C ALA A 770 -1.49 -23.99 29.69
N PRO A 771 -1.70 -25.29 29.45
CA PRO A 771 -1.94 -25.81 28.10
C PRO A 771 -3.23 -25.23 27.53
N LEU A 772 -3.27 -25.09 26.20
CA LEU A 772 -4.41 -24.53 25.49
C LEU A 772 -5.59 -25.51 25.49
N ASP A 773 -6.76 -25.00 25.88
CA ASP A 773 -8.02 -25.73 25.82
C ASP A 773 -8.55 -25.83 24.38
N ALA A 774 -8.78 -27.06 23.93
CA ALA A 774 -9.35 -27.35 22.62
C ALA A 774 -10.79 -26.83 22.43
N GLU A 775 -11.54 -26.56 23.52
CA GLU A 775 -12.95 -26.20 23.45
C GLU A 775 -13.18 -24.92 22.62
N ASN A 776 -12.36 -23.89 22.82
CA ASN A 776 -12.50 -22.61 22.12
C ASN A 776 -12.21 -22.73 20.63
N ILE A 777 -11.09 -23.40 20.27
CA ILE A 777 -10.74 -23.65 18.86
C ILE A 777 -11.83 -24.48 18.19
N THR A 778 -12.32 -25.51 18.87
CA THR A 778 -13.39 -26.38 18.36
C THR A 778 -14.66 -25.58 18.09
N LYS A 779 -15.09 -24.71 19.01
CA LYS A 779 -16.26 -23.83 18.80
C LYS A 779 -16.07 -22.88 17.62
N GLY A 780 -14.87 -22.32 17.46
CA GLY A 780 -14.52 -21.47 16.34
C GLY A 780 -14.58 -22.20 14.99
N LEU A 781 -13.98 -23.39 14.91
CA LEU A 781 -14.01 -24.25 13.71
C LEU A 781 -15.43 -24.72 13.38
N LEU A 782 -16.25 -25.08 14.38
CA LEU A 782 -17.67 -25.41 14.17
C LEU A 782 -18.46 -24.22 13.61
N THR A 783 -18.09 -23.00 13.98
CA THR A 783 -18.71 -21.78 13.44
C THR A 783 -18.33 -21.57 11.97
N VAL A 784 -17.06 -21.81 11.62
CA VAL A 784 -16.58 -21.78 10.23
C VAL A 784 -17.23 -22.89 9.39
N GLN A 785 -17.33 -24.10 9.93
CA GLN A 785 -18.05 -25.23 9.31
C GLN A 785 -19.50 -24.85 9.01
N LYS A 786 -20.23 -24.30 9.98
CA LYS A 786 -21.62 -23.86 9.79
C LYS A 786 -21.74 -22.81 8.69
N ALA A 787 -20.84 -21.82 8.66
CA ALA A 787 -20.83 -20.79 7.62
C ALA A 787 -20.56 -21.40 6.23
N THR A 788 -19.59 -22.32 6.14
CA THR A 788 -19.20 -23.01 4.91
C THR A 788 -20.32 -23.92 4.38
N ARG A 789 -20.97 -24.68 5.28
CA ARG A 789 -22.06 -25.61 4.95
C ARG A 789 -23.32 -24.93 4.44
N ASN A 790 -23.58 -23.70 4.88
CA ASN A 790 -24.80 -22.96 4.54
C ASN A 790 -24.74 -22.30 3.14
N LEU A 791 -23.65 -22.48 2.38
CA LEU A 791 -23.45 -21.95 1.02
C LEU A 791 -23.69 -23.00 -0.07
#